data_AF-A0A972G853-F1
#
_entry.id   AF-A0A972G853-F1
#
_cell.length_a   1.000
_cell.length_b   1.000
_cell.length_c   1.000
_cell.angle_alpha   90.00
_cell.angle_beta   90.00
_cell.angle_gamma   90.00
#
_symmetry.space_group_name_H-M   'P 1'
#
loop_
_entity.id
_entity.type
_entity.pdbx_description
1 polymer ?
#
loop_
_entity_poly.entity_id
_entity_poly.type
_entity_poly.pdbx_seq_one_letter_code
_entity_poly.pdbx_strand_id
1 'polypeptide(L)'
;MSRLKSMVMLFWIVVLVIIITPVFAQGNLIFRDEVGELDRDRVERAAQPLVDRGAQVGIYLLNSGDADDVIPLLEQDGLADSEGIGFDTIAIFVSLDERYSEIAYGGRWVDELEAGGRVATIRDDQLNVGLGAGDFTAGFVDALEAVDQTIASPAPAGGIGAGSTTATPIGAGTLAWCAGILAFLVGGPAVWFGLSKRRKVTQALATSQQRYEAARREAGNAIADLAKVINNARDKAAYDAFSYPESDVAQLAELQQEADTQFVQAQKLFDEVGETLAAQSKPTEADYQKGVETYSQVVQLASQAQAPLDKAQKQRAELDKLNAAAPGEVNRTKKALADVVEQLHALQSDFTNAEAVTQHIVDQITHAETLLNEHRSGHAIDAAQTASAIVSKLTQSLSRYADIREGISVGRSGAEHVATQGYRIEHGLQAFNTAESLLKEVVTALEQQRVAAANELLERAEAARGEGVMLGGGLPALQRQNEARLAQIQQAGEELDDYIEEGKRVFDIVDEFAESTWSDIRGNGSEAEAALAESYELWEEATTANNMETQEFSEATQAIAEAEEQQAFVRTLINAIIQRLRDLELARDTARIEIAEAQADINKGWEFIRSKDTDIGQDPEAQLSQATQFLEQARAEIQQEQPDWLQVVKRSQEANRLADAALTTARGEVERMDKLRTQVDRAKQIATAEVQKVIQFVGVHKDDIDSDHRQQLDGIQSQVQAAYTAVQASEQAEEAARADALRTALTRYTQLAEETEQLYSRMHTAFQRIDEMRRQVATEAQKAQKSIDDAERKLTFHRGAIRNSSEGQRLLNEARNLLQTVGMVRTDEAMQQTITQIKRAHTLADDAHRIFEREGREYTEQQQDDSFGDFLTGVLVGSSLDNDHHRGQRRSRSPSSWGSGSSSWGGSSNRRSSGRSGGSWSSNSSRRSGGRSGGSSRSSSRRSGGRSGGGW
;
A
#
# COMPACT_ATOMS: atom_id res chain seq x y z
N MET A 1 -44.87 19.07 62.87
CA MET A 1 -43.94 17.99 62.46
C MET A 1 -43.93 17.67 60.96
N SER A 2 -44.97 17.98 60.16
CA SER A 2 -44.96 17.68 58.71
C SER A 2 -43.93 18.50 57.89
N ARG A 3 -43.84 19.82 58.11
CA ARG A 3 -42.95 20.70 57.32
C ARG A 3 -41.45 20.39 57.45
N LEU A 4 -41.00 19.79 58.57
CA LEU A 4 -39.60 19.41 58.75
C LEU A 4 -39.22 18.12 57.99
N LYS A 5 -40.18 17.22 57.72
CA LYS A 5 -39.94 16.02 56.91
C LYS A 5 -39.80 16.36 55.42
N SER A 6 -40.59 17.32 54.91
CA SER A 6 -40.49 17.74 53.51
C SER A 6 -39.15 18.42 53.16
N MET A 7 -38.57 19.23 54.05
CA MET A 7 -37.25 19.84 53.79
C MET A 7 -36.11 18.81 53.78
N VAL A 8 -36.11 17.84 54.69
CA VAL A 8 -35.06 16.79 54.71
C VAL A 8 -35.16 15.86 53.50
N MET A 9 -36.39 15.57 53.04
CA MET A 9 -36.60 14.73 51.85
C MET A 9 -36.23 15.47 50.54
N LEU A 10 -36.50 16.79 50.45
CA LEU A 10 -36.07 17.58 49.30
C LEU A 10 -34.54 17.75 49.25
N PHE A 11 -33.89 17.94 50.40
CA PHE A 11 -32.43 18.05 50.47
C PHE A 11 -31.73 16.74 50.09
N TRP A 12 -32.29 15.58 50.47
CA TRP A 12 -31.77 14.28 50.01
C TRP A 12 -31.99 14.03 48.51
N ILE A 13 -33.10 14.49 47.92
CA ILE A 13 -33.35 14.34 46.48
C ILE A 13 -32.43 15.25 45.65
N VAL A 14 -32.14 16.48 46.12
CA VAL A 14 -31.18 17.37 45.43
C VAL A 14 -29.73 16.89 45.58
N VAL A 15 -29.35 16.28 46.71
CA VAL A 15 -28.01 15.71 46.91
C VAL A 15 -27.80 14.39 46.16
N LEU A 16 -28.86 13.59 45.93
CA LEU A 16 -28.75 12.33 45.17
C LEU A 16 -28.66 12.52 43.63
N VAL A 17 -28.85 13.74 43.13
CA VAL A 17 -28.80 14.07 41.68
C VAL A 17 -27.42 14.61 41.24
N ILE A 18 -26.47 14.78 42.17
CA ILE A 18 -25.15 15.40 41.89
C ILE A 18 -23.99 14.38 41.80
N ILE A 19 -24.22 13.07 42.05
CA ILE A 19 -23.19 12.02 41.86
C ILE A 19 -23.74 10.83 41.06
N ILE A 20 -24.24 11.11 39.85
CA ILE A 20 -24.05 10.23 38.70
C ILE A 20 -23.63 11.14 37.54
N THR A 21 -22.35 11.49 37.47
CA THR A 21 -21.74 11.70 36.16
C THR A 21 -21.85 10.35 35.45
N PRO A 22 -22.60 10.21 34.34
CA PRO A 22 -22.18 9.22 33.38
C PRO A 22 -20.73 9.55 33.06
N VAL A 23 -19.83 8.60 33.26
CA VAL A 23 -18.64 8.55 32.41
C VAL A 23 -19.23 8.24 31.05
N PHE A 24 -19.60 9.31 30.32
CA PHE A 24 -19.70 9.22 28.88
C PHE A 24 -18.37 8.62 28.45
N ALA A 25 -18.42 7.44 27.85
CA ALA A 25 -17.27 6.99 27.09
C ALA A 25 -17.01 8.12 26.08
N GLN A 26 -15.86 8.78 26.21
CA GLN A 26 -15.35 9.59 25.11
C GLN A 26 -15.34 8.62 23.94
N GLY A 27 -16.13 8.92 22.91
CA GLY A 27 -16.22 8.04 21.76
C GLY A 27 -14.81 7.87 21.19
N ASN A 28 -14.49 6.67 20.72
CA ASN A 28 -13.25 6.44 19.96
C ASN A 28 -13.30 7.13 18.57
N LEU A 29 -14.15 8.15 18.41
CA LEU A 29 -14.32 8.99 17.24
C LEU A 29 -14.49 10.43 17.69
N ILE A 30 -13.61 11.30 17.22
CA ILE A 30 -13.63 12.74 17.40
C ILE A 30 -13.93 13.37 16.05
N PHE A 31 -14.81 14.37 16.05
CA PHE A 31 -15.37 14.95 14.84
C PHE A 31 -15.43 16.47 14.97
N ARG A 32 -14.64 17.15 14.13
CA ARG A 32 -14.66 18.60 13.94
C ARG A 32 -14.92 18.91 12.46
N ASP A 33 -15.99 19.64 12.23
CA ASP A 33 -16.34 20.20 10.93
C ASP A 33 -16.69 21.66 11.17
N GLU A 34 -15.80 22.56 10.77
CA GLU A 34 -15.97 24.01 10.89
C GLU A 34 -16.72 24.62 9.70
N VAL A 35 -16.91 23.84 8.65
CA VAL A 35 -17.51 24.27 7.38
C VAL A 35 -18.99 23.86 7.34
N GLY A 36 -19.34 22.73 7.97
CA GLY A 36 -20.70 22.20 8.07
C GLY A 36 -21.13 21.34 6.87
N GLU A 37 -20.17 20.85 6.08
CA GLU A 37 -20.37 20.16 4.80
C GLU A 37 -20.24 18.62 4.91
N LEU A 38 -19.98 18.08 6.11
CA LEU A 38 -19.89 16.62 6.33
C LEU A 38 -21.22 16.03 6.85
N ASP A 39 -21.77 15.04 6.13
CA ASP A 39 -22.81 14.15 6.64
C ASP A 39 -22.21 13.24 7.73
N ARG A 40 -22.34 13.70 8.97
CA ARG A 40 -21.87 13.03 10.17
C ARG A 40 -22.35 11.58 10.25
N ASP A 41 -23.61 11.27 9.97
CA ASP A 41 -24.16 9.91 10.07
C ASP A 41 -23.51 8.94 9.06
N ARG A 42 -23.05 9.44 7.91
CA ARG A 42 -22.26 8.66 6.94
C ARG A 42 -20.83 8.45 7.40
N VAL A 43 -20.17 9.51 7.87
CA VAL A 43 -18.76 9.44 8.32
C VAL A 43 -18.62 8.60 9.60
N GLU A 44 -19.51 8.73 10.58
CA GLU A 44 -19.53 7.88 11.78
C GLU A 44 -19.68 6.39 11.42
N ARG A 45 -20.55 6.08 10.44
CA ARG A 45 -20.75 4.71 9.94
C ARG A 45 -19.53 4.14 9.22
N ALA A 46 -18.81 4.97 8.46
CA ALA A 46 -17.57 4.59 7.77
C ALA A 46 -16.38 4.44 8.73
N ALA A 47 -16.36 5.21 9.83
CA ALA A 47 -15.35 5.10 10.88
C ALA A 47 -15.58 3.90 11.83
N GLN A 48 -16.82 3.40 11.97
CA GLN A 48 -17.16 2.35 12.94
C GLN A 48 -16.31 1.07 12.82
N PRO A 49 -15.96 0.52 11.63
CA PRO A 49 -15.08 -0.64 11.53
C PRO A 49 -13.68 -0.43 12.14
N LEU A 50 -13.12 0.78 12.00
CA LEU A 50 -11.83 1.15 12.61
C LEU A 50 -11.96 1.25 14.14
N VAL A 51 -13.05 1.84 14.61
CA VAL A 51 -13.39 1.92 16.04
C VAL A 51 -13.58 0.52 16.65
N ASP A 52 -14.24 -0.40 15.94
CA ASP A 52 -14.45 -1.79 16.37
C ASP A 52 -13.15 -2.60 16.41
N ARG A 53 -12.15 -2.23 15.58
CA ARG A 53 -10.77 -2.72 15.68
C ARG A 53 -9.98 -2.07 16.80
N GLY A 54 -10.54 -1.08 17.49
CA GLY A 54 -9.93 -0.36 18.59
C GLY A 54 -8.95 0.73 18.14
N ALA A 55 -9.20 1.39 17.01
CA ALA A 55 -8.58 2.67 16.69
C ALA A 55 -9.29 3.82 17.42
N GLN A 56 -8.57 4.91 17.69
CA GLN A 56 -9.17 6.21 18.02
C GLN A 56 -9.17 7.07 16.75
N VAL A 57 -10.35 7.38 16.22
CA VAL A 57 -10.52 8.04 14.93
C VAL A 57 -10.70 9.55 15.10
N GLY A 58 -9.98 10.37 14.34
CA GLY A 58 -10.16 11.82 14.29
C GLY A 58 -10.57 12.30 12.90
N ILE A 59 -11.61 13.13 12.82
CA ILE A 59 -12.12 13.72 11.58
C ILE A 59 -12.06 15.24 11.72
N TYR A 60 -11.31 15.90 10.83
CA TYR A 60 -11.09 17.34 10.85
C TYR A 60 -11.29 17.92 9.46
N LEU A 61 -12.37 18.69 9.28
CA LEU A 61 -12.57 19.59 8.14
C LEU A 61 -12.58 21.03 8.67
N LEU A 62 -11.54 21.78 8.32
CA LEU A 62 -11.29 23.14 8.80
C LEU A 62 -11.35 24.14 7.64
N ASN A 63 -11.58 25.41 7.96
CA ASN A 63 -11.46 26.48 6.97
C ASN A 63 -9.98 26.74 6.62
N SER A 64 -9.14 26.92 7.63
CA SER A 64 -7.70 27.21 7.51
C SER A 64 -6.85 26.36 8.45
N GLY A 65 -5.64 26.00 8.02
CA GLY A 65 -4.62 25.29 8.80
C GLY A 65 -3.66 24.46 7.94
N ASP A 66 -2.42 24.27 8.41
CA ASP A 66 -1.38 23.55 7.68
C ASP A 66 -0.79 22.35 8.45
N ALA A 67 0.35 21.82 7.98
CA ALA A 67 1.02 20.66 8.57
C ALA A 67 1.49 20.88 10.02
N ASP A 68 1.80 22.12 10.40
CA ASP A 68 2.25 22.47 11.76
C ASP A 68 1.07 22.50 12.76
N ASP A 69 -0.17 22.65 12.29
CA ASP A 69 -1.40 22.66 13.12
C ASP A 69 -1.91 21.25 13.48
N VAL A 70 -1.56 20.22 12.69
CA VAL A 70 -2.09 18.85 12.84
C VAL A 70 -1.77 18.27 14.22
N ILE A 71 -0.53 18.38 14.70
CA ILE A 71 -0.14 17.82 16.00
C ILE A 71 -0.78 18.58 17.17
N PRO A 72 -0.71 19.93 17.27
CA PRO A 72 -1.42 20.69 18.31
C PRO A 72 -2.91 20.41 18.40
N LEU A 73 -3.59 20.20 17.26
CA LEU A 73 -5.01 19.90 17.22
C LEU A 73 -5.32 18.48 17.74
N LEU A 74 -4.51 17.49 17.36
CA LEU A 74 -4.60 16.14 17.91
C LEU A 74 -4.28 16.10 19.41
N GLU A 75 -3.33 16.92 19.90
CA GLU A 75 -3.06 17.07 21.34
C GLU A 75 -4.26 17.68 22.08
N GLN A 76 -4.89 18.71 21.52
CA GLN A 76 -6.07 19.36 22.12
C GLN A 76 -7.22 18.36 22.34
N ASP A 77 -7.41 17.44 21.40
CA ASP A 77 -8.46 16.42 21.42
C ASP A 77 -8.03 15.10 22.08
N GLY A 78 -6.78 14.99 22.55
CA GLY A 78 -6.25 13.82 23.26
C GLY A 78 -5.91 12.62 22.37
N LEU A 79 -5.79 12.83 21.06
CA LEU A 79 -5.34 11.86 20.05
C LEU A 79 -3.82 11.86 19.84
N ALA A 80 -3.12 12.85 20.40
CA ALA A 80 -1.66 12.95 20.49
C ALA A 80 -1.24 13.40 21.90
N ASP A 81 0.02 13.18 22.24
CA ASP A 81 0.67 13.71 23.43
C ASP A 81 2.11 14.18 23.11
N SER A 82 2.86 14.58 24.13
CA SER A 82 4.23 15.10 23.98
C SER A 82 5.25 14.11 23.38
N GLU A 83 4.91 12.83 23.25
CA GLU A 83 5.73 11.81 22.55
C GLU A 83 5.30 11.61 21.08
N GLY A 84 4.16 12.19 20.66
CA GLY A 84 3.67 12.23 19.29
C GLY A 84 2.21 11.78 19.14
N ILE A 85 1.83 11.34 17.93
CA ILE A 85 0.50 10.80 17.65
C ILE A 85 0.26 9.55 18.52
N GLY A 86 -0.87 9.51 19.21
CA GLY A 86 -1.24 8.45 20.14
C GLY A 86 -1.24 7.07 19.48
N PHE A 87 -0.80 6.05 20.22
CA PHE A 87 -0.44 4.74 19.65
C PHE A 87 -1.55 4.08 18.81
N ASP A 88 -2.81 4.24 19.21
CA ASP A 88 -4.00 3.67 18.55
C ASP A 88 -4.70 4.66 17.58
N THR A 89 -4.18 5.86 17.37
CA THR A 89 -4.85 6.94 16.62
C THR A 89 -4.85 6.72 15.10
N ILE A 90 -5.94 7.11 14.43
CA ILE A 90 -6.02 7.33 12.97
C ILE A 90 -6.80 8.63 12.77
N ALA A 91 -6.23 9.64 12.12
CA ALA A 91 -6.91 10.91 11.88
C ALA A 91 -6.84 11.33 10.41
N ILE A 92 -7.92 11.93 9.91
CA ILE A 92 -7.98 12.56 8.59
C ILE A 92 -8.16 14.07 8.81
N PHE A 93 -7.24 14.85 8.24
CA PHE A 93 -7.20 16.30 8.31
C PHE A 93 -7.32 16.90 6.92
N VAL A 94 -8.19 17.90 6.78
CA VAL A 94 -8.39 18.68 5.56
C VAL A 94 -8.56 20.16 5.94
N SER A 95 -7.77 21.02 5.30
CA SER A 95 -7.99 22.47 5.28
C SER A 95 -8.33 22.94 3.87
N LEU A 96 -9.32 23.82 3.76
CA LEU A 96 -9.83 24.30 2.48
C LEU A 96 -9.01 25.45 1.89
N ASP A 97 -8.61 26.42 2.71
CA ASP A 97 -7.91 27.63 2.25
C ASP A 97 -6.51 27.30 1.71
N GLU A 98 -5.71 26.54 2.46
CA GLU A 98 -4.38 26.07 2.05
C GLU A 98 -4.45 24.87 1.09
N ARG A 99 -5.64 24.28 0.88
CA ARG A 99 -5.87 23.04 0.11
C ARG A 99 -5.00 21.88 0.58
N TYR A 100 -4.82 21.79 1.90
CA TYR A 100 -3.95 20.83 2.55
C TYR A 100 -4.75 19.61 3.01
N SER A 101 -4.18 18.41 2.86
CA SER A 101 -4.76 17.18 3.41
C SER A 101 -3.70 16.21 3.91
N GLU A 102 -3.99 15.56 5.03
CA GLU A 102 -3.16 14.55 5.66
C GLU A 102 -4.01 13.42 6.27
N ILE A 103 -3.44 12.21 6.29
CA ILE A 103 -3.95 11.08 7.06
C ILE A 103 -2.85 10.70 8.06
N ALA A 104 -3.03 11.12 9.31
CA ALA A 104 -2.11 10.93 10.42
C ALA A 104 -2.45 9.62 11.17
N TYR A 105 -1.45 8.89 11.69
CA TYR A 105 -1.69 7.60 12.35
C TYR A 105 -0.63 7.26 13.40
N GLY A 106 -1.07 6.51 14.41
CA GLY A 106 -0.28 6.05 15.54
C GLY A 106 0.60 4.85 15.25
N GLY A 107 1.56 4.62 16.15
CA GLY A 107 2.56 3.55 16.04
C GLY A 107 2.02 2.13 15.88
N ARG A 108 0.76 1.86 16.24
CA ARG A 108 0.11 0.57 16.05
C ARG A 108 -0.14 0.21 14.59
N TRP A 109 -0.36 1.21 13.74
CA TRP A 109 -0.85 1.04 12.37
C TRP A 109 0.24 1.19 11.30
N VAL A 110 1.49 1.40 11.72
CA VAL A 110 2.64 1.70 10.85
C VAL A 110 2.93 0.56 9.87
N ASP A 111 2.89 -0.69 10.31
CA ASP A 111 3.20 -1.85 9.46
C ASP A 111 2.10 -2.09 8.40
N GLU A 112 0.84 -1.74 8.70
CA GLU A 112 -0.29 -1.83 7.77
C GLU A 112 -0.34 -0.64 6.79
N LEU A 113 -0.09 0.59 7.27
CA LEU A 113 -0.35 1.84 6.55
C LEU A 113 0.88 2.45 5.86
N GLU A 114 2.07 2.42 6.48
CA GLU A 114 3.30 2.98 5.86
C GLU A 114 3.86 2.05 4.76
N ALA A 115 3.55 0.75 4.83
CA ALA A 115 4.10 -0.29 3.96
C ALA A 115 3.80 -0.08 2.45
N GLY A 116 4.73 0.58 1.76
CA GLY A 116 4.68 0.82 0.32
C GLY A 116 3.99 2.12 -0.09
N GLY A 117 3.80 3.06 0.83
CA GLY A 117 3.22 4.38 0.54
C GLY A 117 1.68 4.39 0.42
N ARG A 118 1.00 3.37 0.96
CA ARG A 118 -0.46 3.19 0.83
C ARG A 118 -1.25 4.40 1.31
N VAL A 119 -0.82 5.05 2.39
CA VAL A 119 -1.48 6.27 2.90
C VAL A 119 -1.45 7.41 1.88
N ALA A 120 -0.34 7.63 1.18
CA ALA A 120 -0.27 8.62 0.10
C ALA A 120 -1.23 8.25 -1.04
N THR A 121 -1.31 6.96 -1.41
CA THR A 121 -2.29 6.47 -2.40
C THR A 121 -3.74 6.67 -1.95
N ILE A 122 -4.09 6.36 -0.69
CA ILE A 122 -5.45 6.55 -0.16
C ILE A 122 -5.81 8.05 -0.15
N ARG A 123 -4.87 8.90 0.28
CA ARG A 123 -5.07 10.35 0.27
C ARG A 123 -5.24 10.89 -1.15
N ASP A 124 -4.36 10.52 -2.07
CA ASP A 124 -4.31 11.11 -3.40
C ASP A 124 -5.41 10.54 -4.33
N ASP A 125 -5.73 9.24 -4.24
CA ASP A 125 -6.69 8.56 -5.12
C ASP A 125 -8.11 8.45 -4.54
N GLN A 126 -8.32 8.61 -3.22
CA GLN A 126 -9.66 8.54 -2.59
C GLN A 126 -10.05 9.91 -2.00
N LEU A 127 -9.34 10.37 -0.96
CA LEU A 127 -9.68 11.61 -0.24
C LEU A 127 -9.70 12.81 -1.19
N ASN A 128 -8.58 13.09 -1.85
CA ASN A 128 -8.40 14.26 -2.72
C ASN A 128 -9.27 14.22 -3.97
N VAL A 129 -9.77 13.04 -4.38
CA VAL A 129 -10.75 12.91 -5.47
C VAL A 129 -12.12 13.42 -5.03
N GLY A 130 -12.59 13.05 -3.84
CA GLY A 130 -13.83 13.60 -3.26
C GLY A 130 -13.74 15.10 -2.99
N LEU A 131 -12.63 15.55 -2.37
CA LEU A 131 -12.37 16.99 -2.14
C LEU A 131 -12.36 17.78 -3.45
N GLY A 132 -11.67 17.28 -4.48
CA GLY A 132 -11.59 17.93 -5.79
C GLY A 132 -12.91 17.93 -6.59
N ALA A 133 -13.86 17.05 -6.24
CA ALA A 133 -15.21 17.01 -6.79
C ALA A 133 -16.21 17.90 -6.02
N GLY A 134 -15.84 18.41 -4.85
CA GLY A 134 -16.74 19.15 -3.94
C GLY A 134 -17.69 18.27 -3.13
N ASP A 135 -17.51 16.94 -3.13
CA ASP A 135 -18.23 16.02 -2.23
C ASP A 135 -17.27 15.62 -1.09
N PHE A 136 -17.15 16.53 -0.12
CA PHE A 136 -16.30 16.35 1.06
C PHE A 136 -16.68 15.08 1.82
N THR A 137 -17.99 14.85 2.00
CA THR A 137 -18.52 13.65 2.65
C THR A 137 -18.04 12.36 1.97
N ALA A 138 -18.12 12.26 0.64
CA ALA A 138 -17.62 11.10 -0.09
C ALA A 138 -16.10 10.93 0.09
N GLY A 139 -15.32 12.02 -0.03
CA GLY A 139 -13.86 11.96 0.17
C GLY A 139 -13.44 11.39 1.52
N PHE A 140 -14.10 11.81 2.61
CA PHE A 140 -13.83 11.26 3.95
C PHE A 140 -14.31 9.81 4.10
N VAL A 141 -15.49 9.45 3.58
CA VAL A 141 -16.03 8.08 3.65
C VAL A 141 -15.14 7.10 2.87
N ASP A 142 -14.80 7.41 1.62
CA ASP A 142 -14.01 6.54 0.74
C ASP A 142 -12.59 6.35 1.30
N ALA A 143 -12.01 7.39 1.90
CA ALA A 143 -10.73 7.31 2.59
C ALA A 143 -10.78 6.40 3.84
N LEU A 144 -11.82 6.52 4.69
CA LEU A 144 -12.01 5.67 5.87
C LEU A 144 -12.20 4.19 5.49
N GLU A 145 -13.03 3.91 4.47
CA GLU A 145 -13.24 2.56 3.97
C GLU A 145 -11.95 1.96 3.38
N ALA A 146 -11.15 2.75 2.66
CA ALA A 146 -9.86 2.31 2.13
C ALA A 146 -8.79 2.05 3.22
N VAL A 147 -8.81 2.82 4.32
CA VAL A 147 -7.99 2.56 5.52
C VAL A 147 -8.43 1.26 6.21
N ASP A 148 -9.73 1.02 6.41
CA ASP A 148 -10.20 -0.25 6.99
C ASP A 148 -9.83 -1.45 6.11
N GLN A 149 -10.04 -1.37 4.79
CA GLN A 149 -9.68 -2.44 3.86
C GLN A 149 -8.17 -2.75 3.90
N THR A 150 -7.33 -1.73 4.03
CA THR A 150 -5.87 -1.87 4.14
C THR A 150 -5.46 -2.58 5.44
N ILE A 151 -6.10 -2.24 6.56
CA ILE A 151 -5.88 -2.88 7.87
C ILE A 151 -6.49 -4.30 7.91
N ALA A 152 -7.61 -4.53 7.22
CA ALA A 152 -8.29 -5.81 7.16
C ALA A 152 -7.56 -6.85 6.32
N SER A 153 -6.85 -6.40 5.28
CA SER A 153 -6.17 -7.25 4.29
C SER A 153 -4.72 -6.82 4.06
N PRO A 154 -3.83 -6.92 5.07
CA PRO A 154 -2.42 -6.60 4.90
C PRO A 154 -1.80 -7.54 3.85
N ALA A 155 -1.46 -6.98 2.69
CA ALA A 155 -0.93 -7.76 1.57
C ALA A 155 0.41 -8.45 1.95
N PRO A 156 0.63 -9.72 1.56
CA PRO A 156 1.88 -10.42 1.87
C PRO A 156 3.08 -9.68 1.27
N ALA A 157 4.10 -9.46 2.07
CA ALA A 157 5.27 -8.68 1.68
C ALA A 157 6.06 -9.34 0.53
N GLY A 158 5.88 -8.82 -0.69
CA GLY A 158 6.68 -9.14 -1.86
C GLY A 158 5.91 -9.85 -2.98
N GLY A 159 5.49 -9.09 -3.99
CA GLY A 159 4.93 -9.61 -5.24
C GLY A 159 4.79 -8.52 -6.30
N ILE A 160 5.48 -8.66 -7.44
CA ILE A 160 5.44 -7.69 -8.53
C ILE A 160 4.16 -7.90 -9.36
N GLY A 161 3.37 -6.84 -9.47
CA GLY A 161 2.42 -6.51 -10.55
C GLY A 161 1.64 -7.61 -11.28
N ALA A 162 0.31 -7.59 -11.13
CA ALA A 162 -0.63 -7.95 -12.19
C ALA A 162 -1.86 -7.03 -12.09
N GLY A 163 -2.36 -6.56 -13.23
CA GLY A 163 -3.40 -5.54 -13.29
C GLY A 163 -4.83 -6.03 -13.03
N SER A 164 -5.71 -5.06 -12.87
CA SER A 164 -7.16 -5.18 -12.82
C SER A 164 -7.79 -6.19 -13.79
N THR A 165 -8.64 -7.08 -13.28
CA THR A 165 -9.81 -7.57 -14.02
C THR A 165 -11.02 -7.63 -13.10
N THR A 166 -12.02 -6.82 -13.42
CA THR A 166 -13.37 -6.79 -12.86
C THR A 166 -14.03 -8.17 -12.80
N ALA A 167 -14.62 -8.51 -11.66
CA ALA A 167 -15.50 -9.65 -11.52
C ALA A 167 -16.95 -9.27 -11.88
N THR A 168 -17.57 -10.00 -12.81
CA THR A 168 -19.02 -10.25 -12.83
C THR A 168 -19.28 -11.65 -13.41
N PRO A 169 -20.39 -12.32 -13.04
CA PRO A 169 -20.49 -13.78 -13.10
C PRO A 169 -21.15 -14.29 -14.38
N ILE A 170 -20.96 -15.60 -14.66
CA ILE A 170 -21.95 -16.54 -15.25
C ILE A 170 -21.29 -17.92 -15.41
N GLY A 171 -22.08 -18.99 -15.27
CA GLY A 171 -21.91 -20.16 -16.15
C GLY A 171 -21.24 -21.39 -15.57
N ALA A 172 -22.07 -22.36 -15.21
CA ALA A 172 -21.68 -23.71 -14.83
C ALA A 172 -20.84 -24.47 -15.88
N GLY A 173 -19.90 -25.28 -15.37
CA GLY A 173 -19.50 -26.55 -16.01
C GLY A 173 -18.14 -26.59 -16.71
N THR A 174 -17.14 -27.24 -16.10
CA THR A 174 -16.76 -28.64 -16.45
C THR A 174 -15.55 -29.16 -15.65
N LEU A 175 -15.65 -30.44 -15.25
CA LEU A 175 -14.61 -31.47 -15.18
C LEU A 175 -13.17 -31.16 -14.66
N ALA A 176 -12.89 -31.78 -13.49
CA ALA A 176 -11.76 -32.69 -13.25
C ALA A 176 -10.30 -32.17 -13.33
N TRP A 177 -9.37 -33.01 -12.80
CA TRP A 177 -7.94 -32.73 -12.55
C TRP A 177 -7.72 -31.75 -11.37
N CYS A 178 -6.82 -31.97 -10.40
CA CYS A 178 -5.77 -33.00 -10.25
C CYS A 178 -5.85 -33.71 -8.89
N ALA A 179 -5.45 -34.98 -8.85
CA ALA A 179 -5.17 -35.70 -7.61
C ALA A 179 -3.67 -35.70 -7.30
N GLY A 180 -3.33 -35.53 -6.01
CA GLY A 180 -2.07 -36.00 -5.41
C GLY A 180 -0.88 -35.03 -5.41
N ILE A 181 -0.37 -34.74 -4.20
CA ILE A 181 0.88 -35.30 -3.66
C ILE A 181 1.08 -34.78 -2.23
N LEU A 182 1.20 -35.71 -1.26
CA LEU A 182 1.91 -35.62 0.05
C LEU A 182 1.45 -36.83 0.89
N ALA A 183 2.30 -37.71 1.43
CA ALA A 183 3.63 -38.14 1.02
C ALA A 183 3.84 -39.60 1.48
N PHE A 184 4.49 -40.44 0.67
CA PHE A 184 5.11 -41.68 1.15
C PHE A 184 6.39 -41.33 1.93
N LEU A 185 6.65 -41.94 3.10
CA LEU A 185 7.99 -42.37 3.57
C LEU A 185 8.03 -42.89 5.02
N VAL A 186 7.82 -44.20 5.20
CA VAL A 186 8.65 -45.18 5.98
C VAL A 186 8.18 -46.54 5.44
N GLY A 187 8.98 -47.49 4.97
CA GLY A 187 10.39 -47.83 5.14
C GLY A 187 10.45 -49.36 5.14
N GLY A 188 11.24 -49.95 4.23
CA GLY A 188 11.20 -51.37 3.85
C GLY A 188 11.85 -52.41 4.81
N PRO A 189 12.05 -53.67 4.39
CA PRO A 189 11.65 -54.83 5.23
C PRO A 189 12.70 -55.95 5.47
N ALA A 190 12.28 -56.94 6.28
CA ALA A 190 12.80 -58.32 6.45
C ALA A 190 14.11 -58.49 7.28
N VAL A 191 14.40 -59.59 8.01
CA VAL A 191 13.91 -60.99 8.10
C VAL A 191 13.91 -61.40 9.60
N TRP A 192 12.91 -62.10 10.19
CA TRP A 192 12.78 -63.58 10.24
C TRP A 192 11.35 -64.02 10.65
N PHE A 193 10.94 -65.16 10.10
CA PHE A 193 9.60 -65.79 10.16
C PHE A 193 9.08 -66.32 11.52
N GLY A 194 7.75 -66.31 11.65
CA GLY A 194 7.00 -67.53 12.02
C GLY A 194 6.21 -67.52 13.34
N LEU A 195 4.86 -67.48 13.23
CA LEU A 195 3.79 -68.00 14.15
C LEU A 195 2.65 -67.05 14.58
N SER A 196 2.62 -65.76 14.19
CA SER A 196 1.57 -64.82 14.65
C SER A 196 0.37 -64.60 13.70
N LYS A 197 0.37 -65.15 12.48
CA LYS A 197 -0.60 -64.80 11.40
C LYS A 197 -2.06 -65.28 11.56
N ARG A 198 -2.45 -65.94 12.66
CA ARG A 198 -3.85 -66.39 12.90
C ARG A 198 -4.65 -65.56 13.91
N ARG A 199 -4.06 -64.57 14.61
CA ARG A 199 -4.80 -63.73 15.58
C ARG A 199 -5.22 -62.34 15.05
N LYS A 200 -4.54 -61.79 14.03
CA LYS A 200 -4.88 -60.46 13.49
C LYS A 200 -6.11 -60.45 12.57
N VAL A 201 -6.37 -61.54 11.83
CA VAL A 201 -7.52 -61.63 10.91
C VAL A 201 -8.87 -61.73 11.65
N THR A 202 -8.91 -62.40 12.80
CA THR A 202 -10.12 -62.48 13.63
C THR A 202 -10.41 -61.18 14.40
N GLN A 203 -9.39 -60.42 14.77
CA GLN A 203 -9.57 -59.09 15.41
C GLN A 203 -10.07 -58.03 14.41
N ALA A 204 -9.59 -58.06 13.16
CA ALA A 204 -10.05 -57.15 12.11
C ALA A 204 -11.55 -57.35 11.80
N LEU A 205 -11.97 -58.60 11.57
CA LEU A 205 -13.38 -58.93 11.28
C LEU A 205 -14.33 -58.51 12.40
N ALA A 206 -13.98 -58.80 13.67
CA ALA A 206 -14.79 -58.40 14.83
C ALA A 206 -14.92 -56.88 14.98
N THR A 207 -13.86 -56.12 14.67
CA THR A 207 -13.88 -54.65 14.69
C THR A 207 -14.79 -54.09 13.60
N SER A 208 -14.75 -54.66 12.40
CA SER A 208 -15.60 -54.25 11.27
C SER A 208 -17.07 -54.60 11.48
N GLN A 209 -17.38 -55.75 12.11
CA GLN A 209 -18.75 -56.06 12.56
C GLN A 209 -19.27 -55.03 13.58
N GLN A 210 -18.47 -54.67 14.59
CA GLN A 210 -18.88 -53.68 15.59
C GLN A 210 -19.14 -52.30 14.97
N ARG A 211 -18.35 -51.89 13.97
CA ARG A 211 -18.57 -50.65 13.20
C ARG A 211 -19.86 -50.71 12.39
N TYR A 212 -20.14 -51.84 11.73
CA TYR A 212 -21.39 -52.06 11.01
C TYR A 212 -22.62 -51.98 11.93
N GLU A 213 -22.58 -52.61 13.10
CA GLU A 213 -23.68 -52.53 14.07
C GLU A 213 -23.87 -51.12 14.66
N ALA A 214 -22.80 -50.32 14.74
CA ALA A 214 -22.89 -48.91 15.14
C ALA A 214 -23.54 -48.07 14.03
N ALA A 215 -23.04 -48.16 12.80
CA ALA A 215 -23.59 -47.45 11.64
C ALA A 215 -25.07 -47.82 11.38
N ARG A 216 -25.45 -49.09 11.56
CA ARG A 216 -26.84 -49.54 11.48
C ARG A 216 -27.73 -48.89 12.54
N ARG A 217 -27.24 -48.76 13.79
CA ARG A 217 -27.98 -48.10 14.87
C ARG A 217 -28.13 -46.61 14.62
N GLU A 218 -27.07 -45.95 14.13
CA GLU A 218 -27.07 -44.54 13.76
C GLU A 218 -28.07 -44.24 12.63
N ALA A 219 -28.02 -45.01 11.54
CA ALA A 219 -28.98 -44.91 10.44
C ALA A 219 -30.42 -45.21 10.86
N GLY A 220 -30.64 -46.19 11.74
CA GLY A 220 -31.95 -46.50 12.29
C GLY A 220 -32.52 -45.37 13.17
N ASN A 221 -31.67 -44.73 13.98
CA ASN A 221 -32.06 -43.55 14.76
C ASN A 221 -32.40 -42.37 13.84
N ALA A 222 -31.58 -42.09 12.82
CA ALA A 222 -31.81 -41.01 11.86
C ALA A 222 -33.16 -41.16 11.12
N ILE A 223 -33.49 -42.38 10.68
CA ILE A 223 -34.82 -42.71 10.11
C ILE A 223 -35.93 -42.50 11.15
N ALA A 224 -35.75 -42.98 12.39
CA ALA A 224 -36.78 -42.89 13.43
C ALA A 224 -37.07 -41.44 13.87
N ASP A 225 -36.06 -40.58 13.91
CA ASP A 225 -36.23 -39.16 14.24
C ASP A 225 -36.84 -38.38 13.07
N LEU A 226 -36.39 -38.62 11.84
CA LEU A 226 -37.02 -38.06 10.64
C LEU A 226 -38.50 -38.47 10.51
N ALA A 227 -38.84 -39.71 10.83
CA ALA A 227 -40.24 -40.18 10.84
C ALA A 227 -41.14 -39.38 11.80
N LYS A 228 -40.62 -38.96 12.97
CA LYS A 228 -41.35 -38.07 13.89
C LYS A 228 -41.56 -36.68 13.28
N VAL A 229 -40.53 -36.11 12.66
CA VAL A 229 -40.62 -34.78 12.01
C VAL A 229 -41.63 -34.81 10.86
N ILE A 230 -41.62 -35.86 10.04
CA ILE A 230 -42.59 -36.07 8.95
C ILE A 230 -44.02 -36.21 9.48
N ASN A 231 -44.25 -36.98 10.54
CA ASN A 231 -45.59 -37.09 11.12
C ASN A 231 -46.06 -35.75 11.70
N ASN A 232 -45.21 -35.03 12.42
CA ASN A 232 -45.52 -33.67 12.90
C ASN A 232 -45.82 -32.69 11.74
N ALA A 233 -45.14 -32.83 10.59
CA ALA A 233 -45.41 -32.01 9.41
C ALA A 233 -46.75 -32.38 8.75
N ARG A 234 -47.10 -33.66 8.67
CA ARG A 234 -48.40 -34.15 8.18
C ARG A 234 -49.56 -33.70 9.07
N ASP A 235 -49.38 -33.75 10.39
CA ASP A 235 -50.38 -33.24 11.34
C ASP A 235 -50.62 -31.73 11.13
N LYS A 236 -49.56 -30.94 10.91
CA LYS A 236 -49.69 -29.51 10.56
C LYS A 236 -50.37 -29.30 9.21
N ALA A 237 -50.02 -30.09 8.19
CA ALA A 237 -50.59 -29.99 6.84
C ALA A 237 -52.12 -30.14 6.80
N ALA A 238 -52.70 -30.87 7.75
CA ALA A 238 -54.16 -30.97 7.89
C ALA A 238 -54.84 -29.66 8.30
N TYR A 239 -54.09 -28.71 8.89
CA TYR A 239 -54.58 -27.40 9.31
C TYR A 239 -54.20 -26.24 8.36
N ASP A 240 -53.19 -26.45 7.50
CA ASP A 240 -52.72 -25.44 6.53
C ASP A 240 -53.87 -24.91 5.65
N ALA A 241 -54.74 -25.81 5.15
CA ALA A 241 -55.88 -25.47 4.29
C ALA A 241 -57.00 -24.64 4.96
N PHE A 242 -56.98 -24.49 6.29
CA PHE A 242 -57.89 -23.60 7.03
C PHE A 242 -57.23 -22.27 7.42
N SER A 243 -55.92 -22.15 7.20
CA SER A 243 -55.08 -21.08 7.75
C SER A 243 -54.44 -20.21 6.66
N TYR A 244 -54.18 -20.79 5.48
CA TYR A 244 -53.40 -20.18 4.40
C TYR A 244 -54.14 -20.33 3.05
N PRO A 245 -53.87 -19.47 2.04
CA PRO A 245 -54.50 -19.56 0.73
C PRO A 245 -53.98 -20.77 -0.07
N GLU A 246 -54.78 -21.24 -1.03
CA GLU A 246 -54.52 -22.48 -1.79
C GLU A 246 -53.12 -22.53 -2.45
N SER A 247 -52.59 -21.40 -2.89
CA SER A 247 -51.24 -21.29 -3.48
C SER A 247 -50.13 -21.66 -2.51
N ASP A 248 -50.28 -21.29 -1.25
CA ASP A 248 -49.24 -21.40 -0.24
C ASP A 248 -49.31 -22.78 0.41
N VAL A 249 -50.53 -23.31 0.58
CA VAL A 249 -50.79 -24.71 0.92
C VAL A 249 -50.16 -25.65 -0.11
N ALA A 250 -50.25 -25.33 -1.41
CA ALA A 250 -49.62 -26.12 -2.47
C ALA A 250 -48.08 -26.13 -2.38
N GLN A 251 -47.45 -25.00 -2.09
CA GLN A 251 -45.99 -24.91 -1.89
C GLN A 251 -45.53 -25.69 -0.64
N LEU A 252 -46.27 -25.57 0.47
CA LEU A 252 -46.00 -26.32 1.69
C LEU A 252 -46.14 -27.83 1.46
N ALA A 253 -47.12 -28.26 0.66
CA ALA A 253 -47.32 -29.64 0.27
C ALA A 253 -46.19 -30.16 -0.65
N GLU A 254 -45.69 -29.36 -1.59
CA GLU A 254 -44.56 -29.73 -2.46
C GLU A 254 -43.28 -30.02 -1.64
N LEU A 255 -42.93 -29.12 -0.72
CA LEU A 255 -41.79 -29.31 0.19
C LEU A 255 -41.94 -30.57 1.05
N GLN A 256 -43.16 -30.86 1.53
CA GLN A 256 -43.43 -32.05 2.32
C GLN A 256 -43.38 -33.33 1.47
N GLN A 257 -43.80 -33.28 0.21
CA GLN A 257 -43.71 -34.39 -0.74
C GLN A 257 -42.25 -34.70 -1.12
N GLU A 258 -41.41 -33.68 -1.26
CA GLU A 258 -39.96 -33.85 -1.46
C GLU A 258 -39.34 -34.62 -0.28
N ALA A 259 -39.63 -34.19 0.95
CA ALA A 259 -39.16 -34.85 2.17
C ALA A 259 -39.62 -36.31 2.29
N ASP A 260 -40.92 -36.56 2.05
CA ASP A 260 -41.51 -37.90 2.04
C ASP A 260 -40.83 -38.82 1.02
N THR A 261 -40.50 -38.28 -0.16
CA THR A 261 -39.81 -39.03 -1.22
C THR A 261 -38.39 -39.43 -0.80
N GLN A 262 -37.62 -38.51 -0.21
CA GLN A 262 -36.27 -38.77 0.28
C GLN A 262 -36.26 -39.73 1.49
N PHE A 263 -37.25 -39.64 2.37
CA PHE A 263 -37.45 -40.57 3.48
C PHE A 263 -37.71 -42.00 3.03
N VAL A 264 -38.60 -42.20 2.05
CA VAL A 264 -38.88 -43.54 1.48
C VAL A 264 -37.63 -44.13 0.81
N GLN A 265 -36.79 -43.30 0.16
CA GLN A 265 -35.50 -43.74 -0.37
C GLN A 265 -34.54 -44.17 0.73
N ALA A 266 -34.43 -43.40 1.83
CA ALA A 266 -33.59 -43.74 2.98
C ALA A 266 -34.03 -45.06 3.64
N GLN A 267 -35.34 -45.26 3.84
CA GLN A 267 -35.90 -46.52 4.36
C GLN A 267 -35.55 -47.71 3.46
N LYS A 268 -35.84 -47.60 2.15
CA LYS A 268 -35.54 -48.67 1.20
C LYS A 268 -34.06 -49.05 1.20
N LEU A 269 -33.16 -48.06 1.21
CA LEU A 269 -31.72 -48.28 1.23
C LEU A 269 -31.26 -48.94 2.55
N PHE A 270 -31.86 -48.56 3.68
CA PHE A 270 -31.58 -49.17 4.98
C PHE A 270 -31.94 -50.66 5.05
N ASP A 271 -33.11 -51.01 4.52
CA ASP A 271 -33.60 -52.40 4.48
C ASP A 271 -32.76 -53.24 3.51
N GLU A 272 -32.44 -52.72 2.31
CA GLU A 272 -31.62 -53.40 1.30
C GLU A 272 -30.21 -53.75 1.80
N VAL A 273 -29.58 -52.90 2.62
CA VAL A 273 -28.29 -53.21 3.29
C VAL A 273 -28.45 -54.34 4.31
N GLY A 274 -29.53 -54.34 5.07
CA GLY A 274 -29.83 -55.39 6.05
C GLY A 274 -30.03 -56.75 5.39
N GLU A 275 -30.79 -56.79 4.30
CA GLU A 275 -31.06 -58.02 3.53
C GLU A 275 -29.82 -58.55 2.79
N THR A 276 -29.08 -57.67 2.11
CA THR A 276 -27.90 -58.08 1.33
C THR A 276 -26.79 -58.68 2.17
N LEU A 277 -26.54 -58.17 3.39
CA LEU A 277 -25.58 -58.77 4.31
C LEU A 277 -26.12 -60.06 4.96
N ALA A 278 -27.42 -60.13 5.27
CA ALA A 278 -28.05 -61.32 5.85
C ALA A 278 -28.10 -62.51 4.86
N ALA A 279 -28.12 -62.25 3.55
CA ALA A 279 -28.06 -63.27 2.51
C ALA A 279 -26.68 -63.95 2.37
N GLN A 280 -25.61 -63.37 2.93
CA GLN A 280 -24.26 -63.93 2.85
C GLN A 280 -24.00 -64.93 3.99
N SER A 281 -23.71 -66.19 3.64
CA SER A 281 -23.51 -67.26 4.64
C SER A 281 -22.25 -67.10 5.50
N LYS A 282 -21.25 -66.30 5.05
CA LYS A 282 -20.06 -65.87 5.80
C LYS A 282 -19.59 -64.50 5.29
N PRO A 283 -20.09 -63.38 5.85
CA PRO A 283 -19.67 -62.05 5.43
C PRO A 283 -18.17 -61.80 5.67
N THR A 284 -17.52 -61.10 4.73
CA THR A 284 -16.11 -60.71 4.86
C THR A 284 -15.96 -59.33 5.47
N GLU A 285 -14.73 -58.94 5.81
CA GLU A 285 -14.41 -57.60 6.29
C GLU A 285 -14.83 -56.50 5.30
N ALA A 286 -14.72 -56.77 4.00
CA ALA A 286 -15.13 -55.83 2.93
C ALA A 286 -16.66 -55.68 2.86
N ASP A 287 -17.43 -56.75 3.13
CA ASP A 287 -18.89 -56.69 3.13
C ASP A 287 -19.41 -55.84 4.31
N TYR A 288 -18.80 -55.97 5.49
CA TYR A 288 -19.09 -55.09 6.63
C TYR A 288 -18.71 -53.62 6.36
N GLN A 289 -17.58 -53.37 5.69
CA GLN A 289 -17.17 -52.00 5.32
C GLN A 289 -18.16 -51.38 4.33
N LYS A 290 -18.54 -52.10 3.27
CA LYS A 290 -19.57 -51.65 2.33
C LYS A 290 -20.91 -51.37 3.02
N GLY A 291 -21.30 -52.21 3.99
CA GLY A 291 -22.49 -51.99 4.80
C GLY A 291 -22.43 -50.70 5.66
N VAL A 292 -21.26 -50.35 6.19
CA VAL A 292 -21.03 -49.07 6.90
C VAL A 292 -21.18 -47.89 5.93
N GLU A 293 -20.57 -47.98 4.75
CA GLU A 293 -20.65 -46.94 3.71
C GLU A 293 -22.11 -46.68 3.30
N THR A 294 -22.89 -47.72 3.03
CA THR A 294 -24.30 -47.53 2.65
C THR A 294 -25.17 -47.08 3.83
N TYR A 295 -24.92 -47.50 5.07
CA TYR A 295 -25.63 -46.92 6.22
C TYR A 295 -25.28 -45.45 6.47
N SER A 296 -24.05 -45.00 6.15
CA SER A 296 -23.74 -43.57 6.18
C SER A 296 -24.49 -42.78 5.10
N GLN A 297 -24.74 -43.38 3.93
CA GLN A 297 -25.61 -42.79 2.89
C GLN A 297 -27.08 -42.70 3.35
N VAL A 298 -27.58 -43.66 4.13
CA VAL A 298 -28.91 -43.58 4.76
C VAL A 298 -28.99 -42.39 5.72
N VAL A 299 -27.99 -42.20 6.60
CA VAL A 299 -27.91 -41.03 7.49
C VAL A 299 -27.89 -39.73 6.67
N GLN A 300 -27.13 -39.69 5.58
CA GLN A 300 -27.07 -38.54 4.69
C GLN A 300 -28.43 -38.23 4.04
N LEU A 301 -29.11 -39.22 3.45
CA LEU A 301 -30.45 -39.05 2.87
C LEU A 301 -31.48 -38.61 3.93
N ALA A 302 -31.41 -39.16 5.14
CA ALA A 302 -32.27 -38.74 6.24
C ALA A 302 -32.00 -37.27 6.66
N SER A 303 -30.73 -36.82 6.63
CA SER A 303 -30.41 -35.40 6.89
C SER A 303 -30.87 -34.47 5.76
N GLN A 304 -30.79 -34.92 4.49
CA GLN A 304 -31.26 -34.15 3.33
C GLN A 304 -32.77 -33.93 3.39
N ALA A 305 -33.53 -34.95 3.79
CA ALA A 305 -34.99 -34.87 3.93
C ALA A 305 -35.48 -33.91 5.03
N GLN A 306 -34.61 -33.53 5.99
CA GLN A 306 -34.97 -32.53 7.01
C GLN A 306 -34.99 -31.11 6.43
N ALA A 307 -34.14 -30.78 5.45
CA ALA A 307 -34.03 -29.43 4.91
C ALA A 307 -35.34 -28.88 4.29
N PRO A 308 -36.10 -29.61 3.45
CA PRO A 308 -37.39 -29.12 2.95
C PRO A 308 -38.46 -29.04 4.05
N LEU A 309 -38.43 -29.89 5.09
CA LEU A 309 -39.35 -29.80 6.24
C LEU A 309 -39.07 -28.56 7.09
N ASP A 310 -37.80 -28.24 7.34
CA ASP A 310 -37.39 -27.01 8.04
C ASP A 310 -37.79 -25.77 7.25
N LYS A 311 -37.67 -25.80 5.91
CA LYS A 311 -38.15 -24.73 5.03
C LYS A 311 -39.66 -24.56 5.14
N ALA A 312 -40.43 -25.65 5.06
CA ALA A 312 -41.88 -25.61 5.24
C ALA A 312 -42.30 -25.11 6.63
N GLN A 313 -41.57 -25.46 7.69
CA GLN A 313 -41.83 -24.93 9.03
C GLN A 313 -41.54 -23.44 9.15
N LYS A 314 -40.47 -22.93 8.53
CA LYS A 314 -40.19 -21.48 8.49
C LYS A 314 -41.26 -20.72 7.73
N GLN A 315 -41.69 -21.24 6.57
CA GLN A 315 -42.74 -20.63 5.75
C GLN A 315 -44.09 -20.59 6.49
N ARG A 316 -44.50 -21.67 7.18
CA ARG A 316 -45.69 -21.65 8.06
C ARG A 316 -45.60 -20.56 9.14
N ALA A 317 -44.46 -20.46 9.83
CA ALA A 317 -44.27 -19.46 10.88
C ALA A 317 -44.29 -18.00 10.36
N GLU A 318 -43.89 -17.79 9.10
CA GLU A 318 -44.01 -16.49 8.42
C GLU A 318 -45.46 -16.16 8.05
N LEU A 319 -46.19 -17.13 7.48
CA LEU A 319 -47.61 -16.99 7.17
C LEU A 319 -48.46 -16.76 8.44
N ASP A 320 -48.18 -17.47 9.54
CA ASP A 320 -48.81 -17.24 10.85
C ASP A 320 -48.59 -15.80 11.35
N LYS A 321 -47.37 -15.26 11.16
CA LYS A 321 -47.04 -13.89 11.54
C LYS A 321 -47.79 -12.86 10.70
N LEU A 322 -47.92 -13.09 9.39
CA LEU A 322 -48.72 -12.25 8.49
C LEU A 322 -50.22 -12.29 8.86
N ASN A 323 -50.76 -13.49 9.10
CA ASN A 323 -52.14 -13.70 9.55
C ASN A 323 -52.45 -12.97 10.87
N ALA A 324 -51.52 -12.98 11.82
CA ALA A 324 -51.68 -12.28 13.09
C ALA A 324 -51.62 -10.74 12.95
N ALA A 325 -50.83 -10.23 12.00
CA ALA A 325 -50.63 -8.79 11.81
C ALA A 325 -51.73 -8.12 10.97
N ALA A 326 -52.23 -8.79 9.92
CA ALA A 326 -53.04 -8.16 8.88
C ALA A 326 -54.35 -7.50 9.37
N PRO A 327 -55.12 -8.07 10.33
CA PRO A 327 -56.29 -7.39 10.90
C PRO A 327 -55.92 -6.11 11.68
N GLY A 328 -54.71 -6.03 12.24
CA GLY A 328 -54.22 -4.85 12.95
C GLY A 328 -54.00 -3.67 12.00
N GLU A 329 -53.33 -3.91 10.87
CA GLU A 329 -53.06 -2.88 9.86
C GLU A 329 -54.33 -2.37 9.19
N VAL A 330 -55.27 -3.25 8.81
CA VAL A 330 -56.57 -2.83 8.23
C VAL A 330 -57.35 -1.94 9.21
N ASN A 331 -57.40 -2.31 10.50
CA ASN A 331 -58.08 -1.50 11.52
C ASN A 331 -57.37 -0.17 11.79
N ARG A 332 -56.03 -0.13 11.72
CA ARG A 332 -55.24 1.10 11.83
C ARG A 332 -55.57 2.07 10.69
N THR A 333 -55.62 1.58 9.45
CA THR A 333 -55.96 2.40 8.28
C THR A 333 -57.40 2.90 8.32
N LYS A 334 -58.37 2.08 8.76
CA LYS A 334 -59.75 2.53 9.00
C LYS A 334 -59.84 3.68 10.01
N LYS A 335 -59.08 3.61 11.10
CA LYS A 335 -59.04 4.69 12.09
C LYS A 335 -58.49 5.98 11.46
N ALA A 336 -57.37 5.89 10.75
CA ALA A 336 -56.76 7.04 10.09
C ALA A 336 -57.67 7.67 9.01
N LEU A 337 -58.49 6.87 8.31
CA LEU A 337 -59.54 7.39 7.44
C LEU A 337 -60.63 8.15 8.22
N ALA A 338 -61.06 7.64 9.38
CA ALA A 338 -62.04 8.34 10.21
C ALA A 338 -61.51 9.72 10.67
N ASP A 339 -60.24 9.80 11.06
CA ASP A 339 -59.57 11.06 11.43
C ASP A 339 -59.56 12.06 10.23
N VAL A 340 -59.36 11.58 8.99
CA VAL A 340 -59.47 12.40 7.76
C VAL A 340 -60.89 12.87 7.48
N VAL A 341 -61.89 12.01 7.69
CA VAL A 341 -63.32 12.38 7.52
C VAL A 341 -63.72 13.47 8.52
N GLU A 342 -63.20 13.44 9.75
CA GLU A 342 -63.41 14.50 10.74
C GLU A 342 -62.78 15.84 10.29
N GLN A 343 -61.56 15.82 9.73
CA GLN A 343 -60.92 17.01 9.15
C GLN A 343 -61.71 17.59 7.96
N LEU A 344 -62.18 16.74 7.04
CA LEU A 344 -63.04 17.16 5.92
C LEU A 344 -64.37 17.75 6.41
N HIS A 345 -64.96 17.20 7.46
CA HIS A 345 -66.18 17.75 8.07
C HIS A 345 -65.94 19.12 8.73
N ALA A 346 -64.77 19.37 9.33
CA ALA A 346 -64.39 20.70 9.82
C ALA A 346 -64.25 21.72 8.66
N LEU A 347 -63.85 21.27 7.47
CA LEU A 347 -63.69 22.07 6.25
C LEU A 347 -64.93 22.08 5.33
N GLN A 348 -66.08 21.54 5.78
CA GLN A 348 -67.26 21.31 4.95
C GLN A 348 -67.87 22.57 4.27
N SER A 349 -67.50 23.78 4.71
CA SER A 349 -67.93 25.02 4.05
C SER A 349 -67.31 25.21 2.66
N ASP A 350 -66.18 24.54 2.41
CA ASP A 350 -65.33 24.81 1.25
C ASP A 350 -65.41 23.70 0.20
N PHE A 351 -65.75 22.47 0.62
CA PHE A 351 -65.91 21.30 -0.25
C PHE A 351 -67.37 21.12 -0.67
N THR A 352 -67.61 20.96 -1.98
CA THR A 352 -68.94 20.67 -2.54
C THR A 352 -69.23 19.16 -2.52
N ASN A 353 -68.20 18.31 -2.58
CA ASN A 353 -68.31 16.85 -2.55
C ASN A 353 -67.18 16.22 -1.72
N ALA A 354 -67.24 16.42 -0.39
CA ALA A 354 -66.25 15.88 0.54
C ALA A 354 -66.13 14.34 0.52
N GLU A 355 -67.22 13.62 0.24
CA GLU A 355 -67.22 12.15 0.17
C GLU A 355 -66.29 11.64 -0.95
N ALA A 356 -66.33 12.27 -2.13
CA ALA A 356 -65.52 11.89 -3.28
C ALA A 356 -64.01 11.95 -3.02
N VAL A 357 -63.55 12.83 -2.12
CA VAL A 357 -62.14 12.94 -1.71
C VAL A 357 -61.65 11.65 -1.06
N THR A 358 -62.52 10.96 -0.30
CA THR A 358 -62.18 9.74 0.45
C THR A 358 -62.50 8.44 -0.26
N GLN A 359 -63.32 8.46 -1.33
CA GLN A 359 -63.86 7.24 -1.95
C GLN A 359 -62.78 6.22 -2.35
N HIS A 360 -61.68 6.67 -2.97
CA HIS A 360 -60.60 5.75 -3.36
C HIS A 360 -59.95 5.04 -2.16
N ILE A 361 -59.86 5.69 -1.01
CA ILE A 361 -59.36 5.09 0.24
C ILE A 361 -60.34 4.04 0.75
N VAL A 362 -61.64 4.33 0.72
CA VAL A 362 -62.71 3.38 1.08
C VAL A 362 -62.65 2.13 0.20
N ASP A 363 -62.46 2.29 -1.11
CA ASP A 363 -62.34 1.18 -2.06
C ASP A 363 -61.10 0.31 -1.74
N GLN A 364 -59.95 0.91 -1.43
CA GLN A 364 -58.73 0.17 -1.07
C GLN A 364 -58.83 -0.56 0.28
N ILE A 365 -59.47 0.05 1.30
CA ILE A 365 -59.75 -0.62 2.57
C ILE A 365 -60.70 -1.81 2.35
N THR A 366 -61.75 -1.63 1.55
CA THR A 366 -62.70 -2.70 1.21
C THR A 366 -62.00 -3.86 0.50
N HIS A 367 -61.05 -3.55 -0.41
CA HIS A 367 -60.22 -4.57 -1.05
C HIS A 367 -59.34 -5.33 -0.05
N ALA A 368 -58.70 -4.62 0.89
CA ALA A 368 -57.91 -5.23 1.95
C ALA A 368 -58.75 -6.15 2.86
N GLU A 369 -60.00 -5.77 3.18
CA GLU A 369 -60.95 -6.62 3.91
C GLU A 369 -61.35 -7.87 3.12
N THR A 370 -61.58 -7.76 1.80
CA THR A 370 -61.82 -8.93 0.96
C THR A 370 -60.63 -9.88 0.98
N LEU A 371 -59.40 -9.37 0.87
CA LEU A 371 -58.17 -10.16 0.93
C LEU A 371 -57.97 -10.84 2.30
N LEU A 372 -58.34 -10.19 3.41
CA LEU A 372 -58.37 -10.83 4.74
C LEU A 372 -59.36 -12.02 4.77
N ASN A 373 -60.56 -11.84 4.23
CA ASN A 373 -61.58 -12.90 4.18
C ASN A 373 -61.17 -14.06 3.25
N GLU A 374 -60.30 -13.82 2.26
CA GLU A 374 -59.67 -14.83 1.40
C GLU A 374 -58.44 -15.50 2.05
N HIS A 375 -58.10 -15.22 3.31
CA HIS A 375 -56.87 -15.65 4.00
C HIS A 375 -55.57 -15.15 3.34
N ARG A 376 -55.63 -14.14 2.47
CA ARG A 376 -54.49 -13.59 1.71
C ARG A 376 -53.81 -12.44 2.47
N SER A 377 -53.39 -12.72 3.70
CA SER A 377 -52.96 -11.74 4.69
C SER A 377 -51.80 -10.84 4.26
N GLY A 378 -50.84 -11.35 3.48
CA GLY A 378 -49.76 -10.53 2.91
C GLY A 378 -50.30 -9.42 2.00
N HIS A 379 -51.10 -9.79 0.99
CA HIS A 379 -51.74 -8.82 0.10
C HIS A 379 -52.71 -7.88 0.82
N ALA A 380 -53.39 -8.35 1.88
CA ALA A 380 -54.24 -7.50 2.70
C ALA A 380 -53.43 -6.41 3.44
N ILE A 381 -52.22 -6.75 3.92
CA ILE A 381 -51.28 -5.78 4.49
C ILE A 381 -50.84 -4.78 3.41
N ASP A 382 -50.45 -5.24 2.22
CA ASP A 382 -50.01 -4.36 1.12
C ASP A 382 -51.11 -3.34 0.73
N ALA A 383 -52.37 -3.81 0.62
CA ALA A 383 -53.53 -2.96 0.33
C ALA A 383 -53.84 -1.98 1.48
N ALA A 384 -53.75 -2.43 2.74
CA ALA A 384 -53.94 -1.58 3.91
C ALA A 384 -52.85 -0.51 4.05
N GLN A 385 -51.60 -0.85 3.72
CA GLN A 385 -50.46 0.08 3.69
C GLN A 385 -50.59 1.08 2.53
N THR A 386 -51.03 0.64 1.35
CA THR A 386 -51.32 1.51 0.20
C THR A 386 -52.39 2.54 0.57
N ALA A 387 -53.51 2.10 1.15
CA ALA A 387 -54.55 2.98 1.67
C ALA A 387 -54.02 3.93 2.76
N SER A 388 -53.20 3.45 3.70
CA SER A 388 -52.58 4.27 4.77
C SER A 388 -51.67 5.37 4.21
N ALA A 389 -50.88 5.07 3.18
CA ALA A 389 -50.03 6.05 2.51
C ALA A 389 -50.84 7.14 1.78
N ILE A 390 -51.99 6.78 1.20
CA ILE A 390 -52.92 7.74 0.59
C ILE A 390 -53.57 8.61 1.67
N VAL A 391 -54.04 8.01 2.77
CA VAL A 391 -54.59 8.72 3.95
C VAL A 391 -53.58 9.74 4.46
N SER A 392 -52.34 9.34 4.74
CA SER A 392 -51.30 10.23 5.28
C SER A 392 -51.03 11.45 4.39
N LYS A 393 -50.93 11.26 3.06
CA LYS A 393 -50.77 12.35 2.10
C LYS A 393 -51.99 13.27 2.07
N LEU A 394 -53.20 12.73 2.20
CA LEU A 394 -54.43 13.50 2.25
C LEU A 394 -54.52 14.31 3.56
N THR A 395 -54.23 13.72 4.72
CA THR A 395 -54.13 14.44 6.01
C THR A 395 -53.18 15.63 5.93
N GLN A 396 -51.98 15.43 5.36
CA GLN A 396 -51.00 16.50 5.20
C GLN A 396 -51.51 17.61 4.27
N SER A 397 -52.18 17.24 3.18
CA SER A 397 -52.75 18.19 2.21
C SER A 397 -53.87 19.04 2.86
N LEU A 398 -54.73 18.41 3.67
CA LEU A 398 -55.84 19.08 4.38
C LEU A 398 -55.35 19.98 5.53
N SER A 399 -54.30 19.58 6.26
CA SER A 399 -53.65 20.46 7.25
C SER A 399 -53.12 21.72 6.57
N ARG A 400 -52.28 21.57 5.54
CA ARG A 400 -51.73 22.71 4.78
C ARG A 400 -52.84 23.62 4.22
N TYR A 401 -53.93 23.04 3.72
CA TYR A 401 -55.09 23.79 3.26
C TYR A 401 -55.68 24.69 4.36
N ALA A 402 -55.90 24.13 5.55
CA ALA A 402 -56.43 24.86 6.70
C ALA A 402 -55.46 25.96 7.16
N ASP A 403 -54.17 25.64 7.27
CA ASP A 403 -53.11 26.57 7.69
C ASP A 403 -53.00 27.78 6.74
N ILE A 404 -53.01 27.54 5.42
CA ILE A 404 -52.99 28.61 4.41
C ILE A 404 -54.26 29.47 4.51
N ARG A 405 -55.44 28.84 4.66
CA ARG A 405 -56.73 29.54 4.77
C ARG A 405 -56.78 30.46 5.99
N GLU A 406 -56.36 29.98 7.16
CA GLU A 406 -56.26 30.81 8.37
C GLU A 406 -55.23 31.93 8.18
N GLY A 407 -54.05 31.60 7.64
CA GLY A 407 -52.98 32.56 7.38
C GLY A 407 -53.37 33.68 6.39
N ILE A 408 -54.26 33.43 5.42
CA ILE A 408 -54.83 34.48 4.54
C ILE A 408 -55.69 35.45 5.36
N SER A 409 -56.52 34.95 6.28
CA SER A 409 -57.40 35.78 7.12
C SER A 409 -56.61 36.67 8.08
N VAL A 410 -55.62 36.07 8.77
CA VAL A 410 -54.68 36.80 9.65
C VAL A 410 -53.85 37.79 8.85
N GLY A 411 -53.35 37.40 7.69
CA GLY A 411 -52.56 38.24 6.79
C GLY A 411 -53.31 39.46 6.27
N ARG A 412 -54.57 39.31 5.81
CA ARG A 412 -55.44 40.43 5.44
C ARG A 412 -55.70 41.37 6.61
N SER A 413 -55.97 40.83 7.80
CA SER A 413 -56.16 41.64 9.01
C SER A 413 -54.91 42.47 9.36
N GLY A 414 -53.71 41.90 9.16
CA GLY A 414 -52.43 42.60 9.30
C GLY A 414 -52.22 43.69 8.24
N ALA A 415 -52.58 43.42 6.98
CA ALA A 415 -52.54 44.39 5.90
C ALA A 415 -53.47 45.59 6.18
N GLU A 416 -54.73 45.32 6.54
CA GLU A 416 -55.71 46.35 6.93
C GLU A 416 -55.20 47.22 8.10
N HIS A 417 -54.52 46.61 9.09
CA HIS A 417 -53.92 47.36 10.19
C HIS A 417 -52.85 48.35 9.71
N VAL A 418 -51.92 47.95 8.83
CA VAL A 418 -50.87 48.86 8.35
C VAL A 418 -51.39 49.89 7.34
N ALA A 419 -52.48 49.60 6.61
CA ALA A 419 -53.15 50.62 5.80
C ALA A 419 -53.67 51.79 6.65
N THR A 420 -54.07 51.57 7.91
CA THR A 420 -54.42 52.68 8.83
C THR A 420 -53.22 53.57 9.20
N GLN A 421 -52.00 53.10 8.98
CA GLN A 421 -50.74 53.83 9.19
C GLN A 421 -50.27 54.56 7.91
N GLY A 422 -50.99 54.42 6.79
CA GLY A 422 -50.71 55.09 5.51
C GLY A 422 -50.00 54.24 4.45
N TYR A 423 -49.83 52.94 4.69
CA TYR A 423 -49.20 52.02 3.72
C TYR A 423 -50.16 51.61 2.60
N ARG A 424 -49.66 51.55 1.36
CA ARG A 424 -50.32 51.00 0.17
C ARG A 424 -50.25 49.48 0.20
N ILE A 425 -51.40 48.81 0.31
CA ILE A 425 -51.51 47.35 0.50
C ILE A 425 -52.16 46.63 -0.69
N GLU A 426 -52.40 47.33 -1.79
CA GLU A 426 -53.13 46.84 -2.96
C GLU A 426 -52.51 45.55 -3.52
N HIS A 427 -51.18 45.50 -3.61
CA HIS A 427 -50.43 44.32 -4.06
C HIS A 427 -50.55 43.16 -3.07
N GLY A 428 -50.39 43.41 -1.76
CA GLY A 428 -50.57 42.36 -0.74
C GLY A 428 -51.98 41.77 -0.73
N LEU A 429 -53.02 42.61 -0.86
CA LEU A 429 -54.40 42.15 -1.00
C LEU A 429 -54.63 41.35 -2.29
N GLN A 430 -54.01 41.73 -3.41
CA GLN A 430 -54.06 40.98 -4.66
C GLN A 430 -53.39 39.60 -4.52
N ALA A 431 -52.23 39.50 -3.87
CA ALA A 431 -51.56 38.24 -3.61
C ALA A 431 -52.41 37.30 -2.72
N PHE A 432 -53.08 37.82 -1.69
CA PHE A 432 -54.06 37.05 -0.92
C PHE A 432 -55.27 36.58 -1.75
N ASN A 433 -55.73 37.38 -2.71
CA ASN A 433 -56.80 36.96 -3.64
C ASN A 433 -56.34 35.82 -4.56
N THR A 434 -55.08 35.85 -5.02
CA THR A 434 -54.45 34.76 -5.78
C THR A 434 -54.36 33.48 -4.94
N ALA A 435 -53.90 33.57 -3.70
CA ALA A 435 -53.86 32.43 -2.77
C ALA A 435 -55.26 31.82 -2.54
N GLU A 436 -56.28 32.66 -2.32
CA GLU A 436 -57.68 32.22 -2.13
C GLU A 436 -58.26 31.57 -3.40
N SER A 437 -57.87 32.02 -4.60
CA SER A 437 -58.25 31.38 -5.86
C SER A 437 -57.61 29.99 -6.01
N LEU A 438 -56.32 29.89 -5.71
CA LEU A 438 -55.59 28.62 -5.76
C LEU A 438 -56.15 27.60 -4.77
N LEU A 439 -56.57 28.02 -3.57
CA LEU A 439 -57.27 27.12 -2.64
C LEU A 439 -58.59 26.55 -3.20
N LYS A 440 -59.33 27.29 -4.04
CA LYS A 440 -60.54 26.77 -4.70
C LYS A 440 -60.19 25.74 -5.79
N GLU A 441 -59.04 25.91 -6.45
CA GLU A 441 -58.49 24.90 -7.36
C GLU A 441 -57.99 23.66 -6.60
N VAL A 442 -57.40 23.82 -5.40
CA VAL A 442 -57.00 22.70 -4.51
C VAL A 442 -58.21 21.83 -4.16
N VAL A 443 -59.32 22.44 -3.72
CA VAL A 443 -60.58 21.71 -3.43
C VAL A 443 -61.01 20.91 -4.65
N THR A 444 -61.06 21.55 -5.83
CA THR A 444 -61.44 20.91 -7.09
C THR A 444 -60.53 19.72 -7.43
N ALA A 445 -59.22 19.84 -7.19
CA ALA A 445 -58.26 18.77 -7.41
C ALA A 445 -58.42 17.61 -6.42
N LEU A 446 -58.70 17.89 -5.14
CA LEU A 446 -58.95 16.88 -4.10
C LEU A 446 -60.26 16.12 -4.34
N GLU A 447 -61.35 16.80 -4.70
CA GLU A 447 -62.62 16.17 -5.08
C GLU A 447 -62.48 15.27 -6.32
N GLN A 448 -61.55 15.61 -7.20
CA GLN A 448 -61.19 14.83 -8.39
C GLN A 448 -60.07 13.80 -8.11
N GLN A 449 -59.77 13.54 -6.83
CA GLN A 449 -58.79 12.57 -6.32
C GLN A 449 -57.34 12.79 -6.81
N ARG A 450 -57.00 14.00 -7.28
CA ARG A 450 -55.66 14.37 -7.76
C ARG A 450 -54.81 15.00 -6.67
N VAL A 451 -54.49 14.23 -5.63
CA VAL A 451 -53.70 14.69 -4.47
C VAL A 451 -52.34 15.30 -4.86
N ALA A 452 -51.69 14.82 -5.92
CA ALA A 452 -50.44 15.41 -6.43
C ALA A 452 -50.64 16.86 -6.94
N ALA A 453 -51.60 17.07 -7.84
CA ALA A 453 -51.94 18.41 -8.36
C ALA A 453 -52.45 19.35 -7.25
N ALA A 454 -53.17 18.81 -6.26
CA ALA A 454 -53.57 19.57 -5.08
C ALA A 454 -52.36 20.08 -4.28
N ASN A 455 -51.28 19.29 -4.16
CA ASN A 455 -50.07 19.71 -3.44
C ASN A 455 -49.27 20.79 -4.18
N GLU A 456 -49.16 20.72 -5.51
CA GLU A 456 -48.55 21.77 -6.34
C GLU A 456 -49.33 23.10 -6.22
N LEU A 457 -50.67 23.02 -6.19
CA LEU A 457 -51.53 24.19 -5.99
C LEU A 457 -51.44 24.76 -4.56
N LEU A 458 -51.30 23.90 -3.53
CA LEU A 458 -51.06 24.32 -2.15
C LEU A 458 -49.72 25.05 -1.98
N GLU A 459 -48.67 24.61 -2.67
CA GLU A 459 -47.36 25.27 -2.67
C GLU A 459 -47.45 26.66 -3.31
N ARG A 460 -48.10 26.79 -4.46
CA ARG A 460 -48.35 28.08 -5.11
C ARG A 460 -49.25 29.00 -4.27
N ALA A 461 -50.23 28.45 -3.56
CA ALA A 461 -51.10 29.20 -2.66
C ALA A 461 -50.33 29.73 -1.44
N GLU A 462 -49.42 28.93 -0.89
CA GLU A 462 -48.54 29.34 0.23
C GLU A 462 -47.55 30.43 -0.20
N ALA A 463 -46.95 30.32 -1.40
CA ALA A 463 -46.10 31.38 -1.95
C ALA A 463 -46.86 32.71 -2.11
N ALA A 464 -48.06 32.69 -2.70
CA ALA A 464 -48.92 33.86 -2.83
C ALA A 464 -49.41 34.42 -1.48
N ARG A 465 -49.61 33.55 -0.47
CA ARG A 465 -49.90 33.98 0.91
C ARG A 465 -48.69 34.68 1.55
N GLY A 466 -47.49 34.15 1.35
CA GLY A 466 -46.24 34.76 1.83
C GLY A 466 -46.00 36.14 1.23
N GLU A 467 -46.17 36.26 -0.10
CA GLU A 467 -46.16 37.54 -0.81
C GLU A 467 -47.21 38.52 -0.25
N GLY A 468 -48.43 38.05 0.00
CA GLY A 468 -49.49 38.84 0.62
C GLY A 468 -49.16 39.34 2.03
N VAL A 469 -48.46 38.54 2.85
CA VAL A 469 -47.99 38.96 4.18
C VAL A 469 -46.89 40.02 4.05
N MET A 470 -45.92 39.80 3.17
CA MET A 470 -44.78 40.70 2.94
C MET A 470 -45.23 42.07 2.38
N LEU A 471 -46.01 42.06 1.29
CA LEU A 471 -46.54 43.26 0.62
C LEU A 471 -47.84 43.80 1.25
N GLY A 472 -48.26 43.22 2.37
CA GLY A 472 -49.37 43.66 3.21
C GLY A 472 -48.86 44.10 4.57
N GLY A 473 -49.11 43.30 5.61
CA GLY A 473 -48.74 43.63 6.99
C GLY A 473 -47.22 43.78 7.26
N GLY A 474 -46.37 43.27 6.36
CA GLY A 474 -44.90 43.32 6.49
C GLY A 474 -44.24 44.65 6.10
N LEU A 475 -44.93 45.52 5.35
CA LEU A 475 -44.34 46.75 4.80
C LEU A 475 -43.64 47.67 5.82
N PRO A 476 -44.17 47.91 7.05
CA PRO A 476 -43.48 48.75 8.04
C PRO A 476 -42.22 48.11 8.63
N ALA A 477 -42.03 46.79 8.50
CA ALA A 477 -40.79 46.13 8.85
C ALA A 477 -39.78 46.25 7.71
N LEU A 478 -40.22 46.00 6.48
CA LEU A 478 -39.40 46.11 5.27
C LEU A 478 -38.82 47.52 5.11
N GLN A 479 -39.64 48.57 5.25
CA GLN A 479 -39.19 49.96 5.16
C GLN A 479 -38.07 50.28 6.17
N ARG A 480 -38.22 49.87 7.43
CA ARG A 480 -37.22 50.13 8.49
C ARG A 480 -35.94 49.33 8.29
N GLN A 481 -36.05 48.12 7.73
CA GLN A 481 -34.89 47.32 7.34
C GLN A 481 -34.11 48.01 6.21
N ASN A 482 -34.82 48.49 5.19
CA ASN A 482 -34.23 49.23 4.07
C ASN A 482 -33.62 50.57 4.52
N GLU A 483 -34.29 51.31 5.41
CA GLU A 483 -33.77 52.56 6.00
C GLU A 483 -32.45 52.32 6.75
N ALA A 484 -32.35 51.21 7.50
CA ALA A 484 -31.11 50.82 8.17
C ALA A 484 -29.99 50.43 7.19
N ARG A 485 -30.30 49.72 6.09
CA ARG A 485 -29.32 49.35 5.04
C ARG A 485 -28.88 50.56 4.23
N LEU A 486 -29.77 51.49 3.88
CA LEU A 486 -29.44 52.74 3.20
C LEU A 486 -28.45 53.59 3.99
N ALA A 487 -28.57 53.65 5.31
CA ALA A 487 -27.61 54.33 6.17
C ALA A 487 -26.23 53.62 6.18
N GLN A 488 -26.21 52.28 6.12
CA GLN A 488 -24.97 51.50 6.03
C GLN A 488 -24.28 51.67 4.67
N ILE A 489 -25.03 51.62 3.55
CA ILE A 489 -24.52 51.86 2.20
C ILE A 489 -23.92 53.26 2.09
N GLN A 490 -24.56 54.29 2.66
CA GLN A 490 -24.02 55.65 2.66
C GLN A 490 -22.68 55.72 3.38
N GLN A 491 -22.60 55.20 4.62
CA GLN A 491 -21.35 55.19 5.39
C GLN A 491 -20.25 54.38 4.67
N ALA A 492 -20.60 53.22 4.12
CA ALA A 492 -19.66 52.38 3.40
C ALA A 492 -19.18 53.05 2.08
N GLY A 493 -20.01 53.88 1.43
CA GLY A 493 -19.61 54.70 0.29
C GLY A 493 -18.55 55.74 0.67
N GLU A 494 -18.77 56.47 1.77
CA GLU A 494 -17.79 57.43 2.32
C GLU A 494 -16.45 56.76 2.68
N GLU A 495 -16.50 55.57 3.29
CA GLU A 495 -15.30 54.75 3.57
C GLU A 495 -14.60 54.24 2.29
N LEU A 496 -15.35 54.02 1.21
CA LEU A 496 -14.81 53.54 -0.06
C LEU A 496 -14.16 54.65 -0.89
N ASP A 497 -14.65 55.89 -0.83
CA ASP A 497 -13.96 57.05 -1.43
C ASP A 497 -12.54 57.20 -0.84
N ASP A 498 -12.39 57.12 0.49
CA ASP A 498 -11.09 57.14 1.17
C ASP A 498 -10.20 55.94 0.77
N TYR A 499 -10.81 54.76 0.55
CA TYR A 499 -10.09 53.54 0.14
C TYR A 499 -9.63 53.57 -1.32
N ILE A 500 -10.45 54.12 -2.22
CA ILE A 500 -10.07 54.41 -3.62
C ILE A 500 -8.87 55.36 -3.66
N GLU A 501 -8.87 56.40 -2.81
CA GLU A 501 -7.72 57.32 -2.68
C GLU A 501 -6.46 56.63 -2.10
N GLU A 502 -6.60 55.59 -1.28
CA GLU A 502 -5.46 54.73 -0.91
C GLU A 502 -4.97 53.91 -2.10
N GLY A 503 -5.88 53.29 -2.85
CA GLY A 503 -5.58 52.58 -4.09
C GLY A 503 -4.79 53.43 -5.09
N LYS A 504 -5.15 54.71 -5.26
CA LYS A 504 -4.41 55.67 -6.12
C LYS A 504 -2.98 55.86 -5.66
N ARG A 505 -2.77 56.17 -4.37
CA ARG A 505 -1.43 56.37 -3.79
C ARG A 505 -0.55 55.13 -3.91
N VAL A 506 -1.16 53.95 -3.86
CA VAL A 506 -0.49 52.66 -4.04
C VAL A 506 -0.17 52.40 -5.52
N PHE A 507 -1.09 52.70 -6.43
CA PHE A 507 -0.89 52.57 -7.87
C PHE A 507 0.22 53.50 -8.40
N ASP A 508 0.35 54.72 -7.86
CA ASP A 508 1.45 55.63 -8.18
C ASP A 508 2.86 55.02 -7.91
N ILE A 509 2.97 54.06 -6.98
CA ILE A 509 4.23 53.34 -6.66
C ILE A 509 4.47 52.19 -7.66
N VAL A 510 3.40 51.63 -8.24
CA VAL A 510 3.50 50.53 -9.21
C VAL A 510 4.21 50.98 -10.50
N ASP A 511 4.16 52.28 -10.84
CA ASP A 511 4.95 52.87 -11.94
C ASP A 511 6.49 52.80 -11.72
N GLU A 512 6.99 52.43 -10.54
CA GLU A 512 8.43 52.09 -10.34
C GLU A 512 8.82 50.71 -10.91
N PHE A 513 7.84 49.89 -11.31
CA PHE A 513 8.00 48.50 -11.75
C PHE A 513 7.68 48.35 -13.24
N ALA A 514 8.27 47.36 -13.90
CA ALA A 514 8.04 47.11 -15.33
C ALA A 514 6.56 46.85 -15.64
N GLU A 515 6.01 47.54 -16.66
CA GLU A 515 4.60 47.47 -17.06
C GLU A 515 4.05 46.03 -17.21
N SER A 516 4.88 45.11 -17.71
CA SER A 516 4.53 43.69 -17.88
C SER A 516 4.20 42.95 -16.58
N THR A 517 4.58 43.51 -15.42
CA THR A 517 4.40 42.88 -14.11
C THR A 517 3.10 43.30 -13.40
N TRP A 518 2.42 44.33 -13.89
CA TRP A 518 1.20 44.89 -13.31
C TRP A 518 0.10 45.27 -14.32
N SER A 519 0.33 45.07 -15.63
CA SER A 519 -0.66 45.36 -16.68
C SER A 519 -2.04 44.68 -16.51
N ASP A 520 -2.15 43.70 -15.61
CA ASP A 520 -3.37 43.00 -15.21
C ASP A 520 -4.29 43.79 -14.26
N ILE A 521 -3.75 44.76 -13.50
CA ILE A 521 -4.53 45.65 -12.61
C ILE A 521 -4.85 47.02 -13.25
N ARG A 522 -4.55 47.19 -14.54
CA ARG A 522 -4.79 48.43 -15.29
C ARG A 522 -6.28 48.65 -15.52
N GLY A 523 -6.77 49.83 -15.16
CA GLY A 523 -8.18 50.18 -15.29
C GLY A 523 -9.02 49.81 -14.08
N ASN A 524 -8.52 48.98 -13.16
CA ASN A 524 -9.22 48.60 -11.93
C ASN A 524 -9.60 49.82 -11.09
N GLY A 525 -8.79 50.87 -11.10
CA GLY A 525 -9.06 52.09 -10.36
C GLY A 525 -10.16 52.94 -11.01
N SER A 526 -10.11 53.10 -12.33
CA SER A 526 -11.19 53.75 -13.10
C SER A 526 -12.51 52.98 -13.02
N GLU A 527 -12.46 51.64 -13.00
CA GLU A 527 -13.64 50.78 -12.81
C GLU A 527 -14.18 50.87 -11.37
N ALA A 528 -13.32 50.98 -10.36
CA ALA A 528 -13.74 51.21 -8.97
C ALA A 528 -14.44 52.57 -8.79
N GLU A 529 -13.92 53.64 -9.40
CA GLU A 529 -14.60 54.95 -9.39
C GLU A 529 -15.98 54.89 -10.08
N ALA A 530 -16.11 54.14 -11.18
CA ALA A 530 -17.36 53.96 -11.89
C ALA A 530 -18.39 53.15 -11.09
N ALA A 531 -17.96 52.03 -10.48
CA ALA A 531 -18.81 51.18 -9.65
C ALA A 531 -19.29 51.91 -8.37
N LEU A 532 -18.44 52.73 -7.74
CA LEU A 532 -18.86 53.55 -6.61
C LEU A 532 -19.89 54.62 -7.02
N ALA A 533 -19.72 55.24 -8.20
CA ALA A 533 -20.72 56.17 -8.74
C ALA A 533 -22.07 55.49 -9.03
N GLU A 534 -22.05 54.27 -9.60
CA GLU A 534 -23.26 53.46 -9.82
C GLU A 534 -23.94 53.06 -8.50
N SER A 535 -23.17 52.71 -7.46
CA SER A 535 -23.68 52.47 -6.11
C SER A 535 -24.40 53.69 -5.52
N TYR A 536 -23.88 54.91 -5.72
CA TYR A 536 -24.54 56.14 -5.30
C TYR A 536 -25.85 56.41 -6.09
N GLU A 537 -25.89 56.15 -7.41
CA GLU A 537 -27.13 56.28 -8.20
C GLU A 537 -28.22 55.30 -7.70
N LEU A 538 -27.85 54.04 -7.45
CA LEU A 538 -28.73 53.01 -6.88
C LEU A 538 -29.21 53.34 -5.45
N TRP A 539 -28.36 53.97 -4.64
CA TRP A 539 -28.72 54.45 -3.30
C TRP A 539 -29.74 55.60 -3.35
N GLU A 540 -29.62 56.54 -4.30
CA GLU A 540 -30.62 57.60 -4.51
C GLU A 540 -31.97 57.03 -4.99
N GLU A 541 -31.95 56.07 -5.92
CA GLU A 541 -33.13 55.35 -6.40
C GLU A 541 -33.83 54.61 -5.24
N ALA A 542 -33.09 53.79 -4.50
CA ALA A 542 -33.62 53.07 -3.36
C ALA A 542 -34.16 53.99 -2.25
N THR A 543 -33.50 55.11 -1.97
CA THR A 543 -33.99 56.12 -1.03
C THR A 543 -35.32 56.74 -1.50
N THR A 544 -35.48 56.94 -2.81
CA THR A 544 -36.72 57.43 -3.42
C THR A 544 -37.84 56.39 -3.37
N ALA A 545 -37.53 55.12 -3.62
CA ALA A 545 -38.49 54.02 -3.56
C ALA A 545 -38.93 53.70 -2.11
N ASN A 546 -38.03 53.81 -1.13
CA ASN A 546 -38.29 53.49 0.30
C ASN A 546 -39.07 54.59 1.06
N ASN A 547 -39.41 55.71 0.41
CA ASN A 547 -40.11 56.80 1.07
C ASN A 547 -41.64 56.56 1.16
N MET A 548 -42.34 57.30 2.03
CA MET A 548 -43.79 57.14 2.25
C MET A 548 -44.69 57.75 1.14
N GLU A 549 -44.13 58.46 0.16
CA GLU A 549 -44.87 59.03 -0.98
C GLU A 549 -44.89 58.05 -2.17
N THR A 550 -43.78 57.37 -2.41
CA THR A 550 -43.57 56.36 -3.45
C THR A 550 -44.04 54.97 -2.98
N GLN A 551 -43.51 54.49 -1.85
CA GLN A 551 -43.82 53.19 -1.23
C GLN A 551 -43.47 51.94 -2.07
N GLU A 552 -42.48 52.05 -2.95
CA GLU A 552 -41.95 50.95 -3.78
C GLU A 552 -40.90 50.14 -3.00
N PHE A 553 -41.24 49.74 -1.77
CA PHE A 553 -40.30 49.16 -0.79
C PHE A 553 -39.57 47.89 -1.29
N SER A 554 -40.20 47.10 -2.17
CA SER A 554 -39.56 45.93 -2.79
C SER A 554 -38.48 46.31 -3.80
N GLU A 555 -38.70 47.38 -4.56
CA GLU A 555 -37.75 47.89 -5.56
C GLU A 555 -36.58 48.56 -4.84
N ALA A 556 -36.84 49.28 -3.74
CA ALA A 556 -35.80 49.75 -2.82
C ALA A 556 -34.91 48.60 -2.31
N THR A 557 -35.49 47.47 -1.89
CA THR A 557 -34.72 46.31 -1.42
C THR A 557 -33.78 45.76 -2.50
N GLN A 558 -34.20 45.78 -3.77
CA GLN A 558 -33.40 45.34 -4.91
C GLN A 558 -32.25 46.32 -5.18
N ALA A 559 -32.55 47.61 -5.35
CA ALA A 559 -31.51 48.63 -5.60
C ALA A 559 -30.50 48.75 -4.44
N ILE A 560 -30.90 48.51 -3.19
CA ILE A 560 -29.99 48.37 -2.03
C ILE A 560 -29.04 47.18 -2.21
N ALA A 561 -29.53 46.03 -2.68
CA ALA A 561 -28.68 44.85 -2.89
C ALA A 561 -27.70 45.03 -4.07
N GLU A 562 -28.15 45.66 -5.16
CA GLU A 562 -27.29 46.01 -6.30
C GLU A 562 -26.23 47.05 -5.90
N ALA A 563 -26.59 48.04 -5.07
CA ALA A 563 -25.63 49.01 -4.51
C ALA A 563 -24.57 48.36 -3.60
N GLU A 564 -24.96 47.37 -2.78
CA GLU A 564 -24.05 46.56 -1.96
C GLU A 564 -23.10 45.70 -2.82
N GLU A 565 -23.59 45.12 -3.92
CA GLU A 565 -22.76 44.35 -4.88
C GLU A 565 -21.69 45.25 -5.52
N GLN A 566 -22.07 46.45 -5.97
CA GLN A 566 -21.14 47.44 -6.53
C GLN A 566 -20.07 47.84 -5.49
N GLN A 567 -20.44 48.06 -4.22
CA GLN A 567 -19.47 48.36 -3.16
C GLN A 567 -18.51 47.20 -2.87
N ALA A 568 -18.97 45.94 -2.97
CA ALA A 568 -18.09 44.78 -2.87
C ALA A 568 -17.13 44.65 -4.07
N PHE A 569 -17.59 45.03 -5.27
CA PHE A 569 -16.75 45.07 -6.47
C PHE A 569 -15.65 46.13 -6.36
N VAL A 570 -15.98 47.35 -5.89
CA VAL A 570 -14.99 48.41 -5.57
C VAL A 570 -13.88 47.88 -4.64
N ARG A 571 -14.25 47.24 -3.53
CA ARG A 571 -13.28 46.65 -2.59
C ARG A 571 -12.36 45.63 -3.28
N THR A 572 -12.92 44.79 -4.15
CA THR A 572 -12.18 43.76 -4.89
C THR A 572 -11.14 44.36 -5.83
N LEU A 573 -11.51 45.41 -6.58
CA LEU A 573 -10.62 46.09 -7.52
C LEU A 573 -9.45 46.80 -6.82
N ILE A 574 -9.72 47.52 -5.72
CA ILE A 574 -8.70 48.21 -4.93
C ILE A 574 -7.80 47.22 -4.17
N ASN A 575 -8.36 46.12 -3.64
CA ASN A 575 -7.59 45.02 -3.04
C ASN A 575 -6.58 44.43 -4.02
N ALA A 576 -6.96 44.23 -5.29
CA ALA A 576 -6.08 43.70 -6.32
C ALA A 576 -4.89 44.63 -6.59
N ILE A 577 -5.11 45.95 -6.63
CA ILE A 577 -4.05 46.96 -6.76
C ILE A 577 -3.08 46.89 -5.55
N ILE A 578 -3.62 46.86 -4.33
CA ILE A 578 -2.82 46.82 -3.10
C ILE A 578 -2.00 45.54 -2.97
N GLN A 579 -2.59 44.39 -3.30
CA GLN A 579 -1.87 43.12 -3.24
C GLN A 579 -0.81 43.02 -4.34
N ARG A 580 -1.10 43.48 -5.57
CA ARG A 580 -0.11 43.49 -6.65
C ARG A 580 1.12 44.33 -6.28
N LEU A 581 0.97 45.49 -5.63
CA LEU A 581 2.14 46.24 -5.14
C LEU A 581 2.95 45.43 -4.11
N ARG A 582 2.28 44.80 -3.13
CA ARG A 582 2.97 43.98 -2.10
C ARG A 582 3.78 42.84 -2.73
N ASP A 583 3.20 42.15 -3.71
CA ASP A 583 3.88 41.07 -4.45
C ASP A 583 5.13 41.59 -5.17
N LEU A 584 5.05 42.78 -5.77
CA LEU A 584 6.15 43.44 -6.48
C LEU A 584 7.27 43.90 -5.53
N GLU A 585 6.92 44.47 -4.38
CA GLU A 585 7.89 44.83 -3.34
C GLU A 585 8.59 43.60 -2.75
N LEU A 586 7.84 42.51 -2.51
CA LEU A 586 8.39 41.24 -2.07
C LEU A 586 9.33 40.63 -3.12
N ALA A 587 8.98 40.71 -4.40
CA ALA A 587 9.85 40.27 -5.49
C ALA A 587 11.15 41.10 -5.57
N ARG A 588 11.06 42.42 -5.36
CA ARG A 588 12.22 43.33 -5.29
C ARG A 588 13.19 42.97 -4.17
N ASP A 589 12.68 42.67 -2.98
CA ASP A 589 13.54 42.32 -1.84
C ASP A 589 14.07 40.90 -1.92
N THR A 590 13.27 39.93 -2.39
CA THR A 590 13.71 38.55 -2.68
C THR A 590 14.82 38.53 -3.72
N ALA A 591 14.68 39.31 -4.80
CA ALA A 591 15.69 39.43 -5.87
C ALA A 591 17.08 39.85 -5.36
N ARG A 592 17.13 40.73 -4.34
CA ARG A 592 18.40 41.19 -3.74
C ARG A 592 19.11 40.08 -2.98
N ILE A 593 18.35 39.21 -2.31
CA ILE A 593 18.85 38.04 -1.58
C ILE A 593 19.36 37.00 -2.58
N GLU A 594 18.52 36.60 -3.54
CA GLU A 594 18.82 35.60 -4.57
C GLU A 594 20.07 35.95 -5.40
N ILE A 595 20.29 37.23 -5.75
CA ILE A 595 21.52 37.67 -6.42
C ILE A 595 22.76 37.50 -5.54
N ALA A 596 22.64 37.75 -4.24
CA ALA A 596 23.77 37.62 -3.32
C ALA A 596 24.14 36.15 -3.09
N GLU A 597 23.13 35.27 -2.95
CA GLU A 597 23.30 33.83 -2.81
C GLU A 597 23.86 33.21 -4.10
N ALA A 598 23.22 33.43 -5.25
CA ALA A 598 23.73 32.97 -6.54
C ALA A 598 25.17 33.44 -6.80
N GLN A 599 25.54 34.68 -6.43
CA GLN A 599 26.92 35.14 -6.53
C GLN A 599 27.87 34.38 -5.59
N ALA A 600 27.45 34.09 -4.36
CA ALA A 600 28.25 33.34 -3.40
C ALA A 600 28.48 31.91 -3.88
N ASP A 601 27.46 31.23 -4.40
CA ASP A 601 27.55 29.85 -4.85
C ASP A 601 28.28 29.69 -6.20
N ILE A 602 28.14 30.64 -7.12
CA ILE A 602 29.03 30.74 -8.30
C ILE A 602 30.50 30.90 -7.88
N ASN A 603 30.78 31.73 -6.88
CA ASN A 603 32.15 31.92 -6.38
C ASN A 603 32.71 30.63 -5.72
N LYS A 604 31.92 29.95 -4.88
CA LYS A 604 32.28 28.65 -4.29
C LYS A 604 32.53 27.59 -5.37
N GLY A 605 31.71 27.57 -6.42
CA GLY A 605 31.89 26.69 -7.58
C GLY A 605 33.23 26.92 -8.27
N TRP A 606 33.54 28.17 -8.65
CA TRP A 606 34.80 28.51 -9.30
C TRP A 606 36.03 28.28 -8.39
N GLU A 607 35.92 28.53 -7.09
CA GLU A 607 36.98 28.22 -6.12
C GLU A 607 37.23 26.70 -6.03
N PHE A 608 36.15 25.90 -5.97
CA PHE A 608 36.26 24.45 -5.94
C PHE A 608 36.93 23.91 -7.21
N ILE A 609 36.50 24.35 -8.40
CA ILE A 609 37.11 23.93 -9.68
C ILE A 609 38.60 24.28 -9.69
N ARG A 610 38.99 25.54 -9.47
CA ARG A 610 40.41 25.95 -9.48
C ARG A 610 41.27 25.20 -8.46
N SER A 611 40.69 24.76 -7.34
CA SER A 611 41.41 23.96 -6.33
C SER A 611 41.67 22.50 -6.74
N LYS A 612 40.98 22.03 -7.79
CA LYS A 612 40.98 20.65 -8.31
C LYS A 612 41.05 20.58 -9.84
N ASP A 613 41.52 21.66 -10.46
CA ASP A 613 41.52 21.98 -11.89
C ASP A 613 41.78 20.75 -12.78
N THR A 614 42.89 20.07 -12.54
CA THR A 614 43.35 18.90 -13.32
C THR A 614 42.51 17.61 -13.19
N ASP A 615 41.52 17.57 -12.30
CA ASP A 615 40.67 16.39 -11.99
C ASP A 615 39.17 16.61 -12.32
N ILE A 616 38.81 17.77 -12.84
CA ILE A 616 37.44 18.17 -13.20
C ILE A 616 37.38 18.41 -14.72
N GLY A 617 36.26 18.11 -15.36
CA GLY A 617 36.04 18.36 -16.78
C GLY A 617 35.39 19.72 -17.08
N GLN A 618 35.15 19.98 -18.36
CA GLN A 618 34.59 21.26 -18.85
C GLN A 618 33.09 21.44 -18.56
N ASP A 619 32.35 20.37 -18.23
CA ASP A 619 30.90 20.43 -18.00
C ASP A 619 30.52 21.33 -16.79
N PRO A 620 31.13 21.18 -15.60
CA PRO A 620 30.97 22.14 -14.49
C PRO A 620 31.35 23.59 -14.84
N GLU A 621 32.39 23.82 -15.64
CA GLU A 621 32.81 25.17 -16.04
C GLU A 621 31.80 25.83 -16.97
N ALA A 622 31.24 25.06 -17.91
CA ALA A 622 30.18 25.52 -18.80
C ALA A 622 28.91 25.89 -18.00
N GLN A 623 28.55 25.08 -17.00
CA GLN A 623 27.43 25.35 -16.10
C GLN A 623 27.64 26.62 -15.26
N LEU A 624 28.82 26.82 -14.67
CA LEU A 624 29.14 28.07 -13.94
C LEU A 624 29.23 29.30 -14.85
N SER A 625 29.69 29.13 -16.09
CA SER A 625 29.70 30.19 -17.09
C SER A 625 28.27 30.61 -17.45
N GLN A 626 27.36 29.64 -17.64
CA GLN A 626 25.94 29.92 -17.87
C GLN A 626 25.26 30.55 -16.64
N ALA A 627 25.56 30.06 -15.43
CA ALA A 627 25.10 30.67 -14.19
C ALA A 627 25.54 32.14 -14.08
N THR A 628 26.79 32.43 -14.43
CA THR A 628 27.33 33.80 -14.46
C THR A 628 26.58 34.67 -15.45
N GLN A 629 26.27 34.18 -16.65
CA GLN A 629 25.47 34.91 -17.65
C GLN A 629 24.05 35.22 -17.16
N PHE A 630 23.37 34.28 -16.49
CA PHE A 630 22.05 34.55 -15.91
C PHE A 630 22.11 35.59 -14.79
N LEU A 631 23.13 35.54 -13.93
CA LEU A 631 23.35 36.53 -12.88
C LEU A 631 23.69 37.93 -13.45
N GLU A 632 24.45 38.00 -14.54
CA GLU A 632 24.70 39.24 -15.29
C GLU A 632 23.40 39.80 -15.91
N GLN A 633 22.56 38.95 -16.49
CA GLN A 633 21.24 39.35 -17.00
C GLN A 633 20.30 39.82 -15.88
N ALA A 634 20.35 39.21 -14.69
CA ALA A 634 19.60 39.67 -13.52
C ALA A 634 20.08 41.07 -13.05
N ARG A 635 21.40 41.28 -13.03
CA ARG A 635 22.00 42.59 -12.68
C ARG A 635 21.74 43.69 -13.70
N ALA A 636 21.70 43.34 -14.99
CA ALA A 636 21.35 44.28 -16.05
C ALA A 636 19.88 44.71 -15.98
N GLU A 637 18.99 43.80 -15.59
CA GLU A 637 17.56 44.08 -15.40
C GLU A 637 17.33 45.11 -14.28
N ILE A 638 18.02 44.98 -13.13
CA ILE A 638 17.96 45.96 -12.02
C ILE A 638 18.44 47.37 -12.44
N GLN A 639 19.26 47.49 -13.49
CA GLN A 639 19.77 48.77 -13.97
C GLN A 639 18.82 49.49 -14.93
N GLN A 640 17.67 48.90 -15.26
CA GLN A 640 16.63 49.58 -16.04
C GLN A 640 15.88 50.61 -15.20
N GLU A 641 15.22 51.57 -15.86
CA GLU A 641 14.44 52.62 -15.20
C GLU A 641 13.21 52.05 -14.45
N GLN A 642 12.62 50.98 -14.99
CA GLN A 642 11.52 50.21 -14.40
C GLN A 642 11.88 48.72 -14.47
N PRO A 643 12.56 48.13 -13.45
CA PRO A 643 12.99 46.73 -13.51
C PRO A 643 11.84 45.73 -13.43
N ASP A 644 11.91 44.64 -14.19
CA ASP A 644 11.07 43.44 -13.97
C ASP A 644 11.69 42.57 -12.86
N TRP A 645 11.36 42.90 -11.61
CA TRP A 645 11.89 42.21 -10.43
C TRP A 645 11.52 40.72 -10.38
N LEU A 646 10.41 40.30 -11.00
CA LEU A 646 10.03 38.88 -11.10
C LEU A 646 10.98 38.12 -12.04
N GLN A 647 11.38 38.72 -13.17
CA GLN A 647 12.44 38.17 -14.02
C GLN A 647 13.80 38.17 -13.31
N VAL A 648 14.10 39.16 -12.47
CA VAL A 648 15.33 39.18 -11.66
C VAL A 648 15.38 37.98 -10.71
N VAL A 649 14.32 37.73 -9.92
CA VAL A 649 14.24 36.55 -9.03
C VAL A 649 14.47 35.27 -9.85
N LYS A 650 13.70 35.09 -10.93
CA LYS A 650 13.76 33.90 -11.78
C LYS A 650 15.15 33.63 -12.38
N ARG A 651 15.82 34.66 -12.90
CA ARG A 651 17.18 34.54 -13.45
C ARG A 651 18.21 34.22 -12.37
N SER A 652 18.03 34.78 -11.17
CA SER A 652 18.94 34.56 -10.03
C SER A 652 18.82 33.15 -9.47
N GLN A 653 17.60 32.64 -9.33
CA GLN A 653 17.33 31.24 -8.95
C GLN A 653 17.89 30.25 -9.98
N GLU A 654 17.72 30.52 -11.27
CA GLU A 654 18.29 29.68 -12.34
C GLU A 654 19.84 29.71 -12.33
N ALA A 655 20.44 30.87 -12.03
CA ALA A 655 21.89 30.98 -11.82
C ALA A 655 22.35 30.15 -10.61
N ASN A 656 21.67 30.24 -9.48
CA ASN A 656 21.99 29.48 -8.27
C ASN A 656 21.89 27.96 -8.52
N ARG A 657 20.77 27.52 -9.12
CA ARG A 657 20.52 26.12 -9.51
C ARG A 657 21.61 25.54 -10.41
N LEU A 658 22.16 26.35 -11.34
CA LEU A 658 23.26 25.94 -12.21
C LEU A 658 24.61 25.88 -11.47
N ALA A 659 24.85 26.78 -10.50
CA ALA A 659 26.06 26.74 -9.67
C ALA A 659 26.10 25.50 -8.76
N ASP A 660 24.97 25.15 -8.13
CA ASP A 660 24.83 23.92 -7.34
C ASP A 660 25.01 22.65 -8.18
N ALA A 661 24.44 22.63 -9.39
CA ALA A 661 24.61 21.53 -10.34
C ALA A 661 26.09 21.35 -10.74
N ALA A 662 26.79 22.45 -10.99
CA ALA A 662 28.21 22.45 -11.31
C ALA A 662 29.06 21.94 -10.15
N LEU A 663 28.86 22.47 -8.94
CA LEU A 663 29.58 22.05 -7.74
C LEU A 663 29.35 20.58 -7.41
N THR A 664 28.12 20.09 -7.59
CA THR A 664 27.77 18.67 -7.43
C THR A 664 28.47 17.79 -8.46
N THR A 665 28.47 18.20 -9.73
CA THR A 665 29.12 17.46 -10.83
C THR A 665 30.63 17.40 -10.64
N ALA A 666 31.27 18.54 -10.33
CA ALA A 666 32.69 18.65 -10.03
C ALA A 666 33.12 17.77 -8.85
N ARG A 667 32.36 17.77 -7.74
CA ARG A 667 32.61 16.87 -6.60
C ARG A 667 32.54 15.39 -7.00
N GLY A 668 31.56 15.01 -7.83
CA GLY A 668 31.42 13.67 -8.38
C GLY A 668 32.51 13.29 -9.38
N GLU A 669 33.23 14.24 -9.97
CA GLU A 669 34.40 13.99 -10.83
C GLU A 669 35.65 13.72 -10.02
N VAL A 670 35.95 14.57 -9.05
CA VAL A 670 37.07 14.38 -8.11
C VAL A 670 36.94 13.03 -7.39
N GLU A 671 35.76 12.67 -6.90
CA GLU A 671 35.53 11.38 -6.23
C GLU A 671 35.73 10.19 -7.19
N ARG A 672 35.36 10.31 -8.47
CA ARG A 672 35.61 9.29 -9.49
C ARG A 672 37.10 9.15 -9.78
N MET A 673 37.86 10.25 -9.85
CA MET A 673 39.31 10.22 -10.06
C MET A 673 40.06 9.62 -8.87
N ASP A 674 39.71 9.98 -7.65
CA ASP A 674 40.35 9.43 -6.44
C ASP A 674 40.04 7.94 -6.24
N LYS A 675 38.85 7.47 -6.62
CA LYS A 675 38.54 6.03 -6.70
C LYS A 675 39.40 5.31 -7.74
N LEU A 676 39.60 5.88 -8.93
CA LEU A 676 40.47 5.31 -9.96
C LEU A 676 41.93 5.25 -9.51
N ARG A 677 42.48 6.32 -8.92
CA ARG A 677 43.83 6.34 -8.31
C ARG A 677 43.97 5.21 -7.28
N THR A 678 43.03 5.11 -6.36
CA THR A 678 43.02 4.07 -5.31
C THR A 678 42.98 2.65 -5.89
N GLN A 679 42.25 2.43 -7.00
CA GLN A 679 42.23 1.14 -7.69
C GLN A 679 43.56 0.83 -8.39
N VAL A 680 44.15 1.81 -9.07
CA VAL A 680 45.48 1.69 -9.71
C VAL A 680 46.55 1.35 -8.68
N ASP A 681 46.59 2.03 -7.53
CA ASP A 681 47.57 1.75 -6.47
C ASP A 681 47.42 0.34 -5.87
N ARG A 682 46.17 -0.15 -5.68
CA ARG A 682 45.92 -1.53 -5.24
C ARG A 682 46.38 -2.55 -6.29
N ALA A 683 46.04 -2.34 -7.56
CA ALA A 683 46.47 -3.23 -8.64
C ALA A 683 48.01 -3.26 -8.78
N LYS A 684 48.65 -2.09 -8.66
CA LYS A 684 50.11 -1.93 -8.64
C LYS A 684 50.77 -2.67 -7.46
N GLN A 685 50.18 -2.62 -6.26
CA GLN A 685 50.67 -3.37 -5.10
C GLN A 685 50.58 -4.88 -5.33
N ILE A 686 49.45 -5.38 -5.83
CA ILE A 686 49.24 -6.81 -6.13
C ILE A 686 50.21 -7.29 -7.20
N ALA A 687 50.31 -6.58 -8.33
CA ALA A 687 51.24 -6.89 -9.41
C ALA A 687 52.71 -6.89 -8.93
N THR A 688 53.09 -5.93 -8.07
CA THR A 688 54.44 -5.88 -7.49
C THR A 688 54.71 -7.11 -6.60
N ALA A 689 53.74 -7.55 -5.80
CA ALA A 689 53.89 -8.72 -4.95
C ALA A 689 54.04 -10.03 -5.75
N GLU A 690 53.23 -10.23 -6.80
CA GLU A 690 53.35 -11.40 -7.68
C GLU A 690 54.67 -11.39 -8.47
N VAL A 691 55.13 -10.23 -8.96
CA VAL A 691 56.44 -10.11 -9.62
C VAL A 691 57.59 -10.40 -8.65
N GLN A 692 57.52 -9.93 -7.40
CA GLN A 692 58.51 -10.25 -6.37
C GLN A 692 58.54 -11.75 -6.03
N LYS A 693 57.37 -12.39 -5.92
CA LYS A 693 57.22 -13.84 -5.69
C LYS A 693 57.85 -14.66 -6.82
N VAL A 694 57.64 -14.28 -8.08
CA VAL A 694 58.34 -14.88 -9.23
C VAL A 694 59.84 -14.65 -9.16
N ILE A 695 60.31 -13.42 -8.91
CA ILE A 695 61.75 -13.12 -8.81
C ILE A 695 62.42 -13.92 -7.69
N GLN A 696 61.78 -14.05 -6.52
CA GLN A 696 62.29 -14.85 -5.41
C GLN A 696 62.38 -16.34 -5.79
N PHE A 697 61.35 -16.88 -6.43
CA PHE A 697 61.35 -18.26 -6.93
C PHE A 697 62.47 -18.49 -7.95
N VAL A 698 62.62 -17.56 -8.90
CA VAL A 698 63.71 -17.59 -9.90
C VAL A 698 65.09 -17.53 -9.26
N GLY A 699 65.26 -16.69 -8.23
CA GLY A 699 66.52 -16.55 -7.51
C GLY A 699 66.96 -17.83 -6.78
N VAL A 700 66.01 -18.55 -6.18
CA VAL A 700 66.28 -19.82 -5.47
C VAL A 700 66.44 -20.99 -6.43
N HIS A 701 65.65 -21.06 -7.50
CA HIS A 701 65.56 -22.20 -8.42
C HIS A 701 66.24 -21.98 -9.78
N LYS A 702 67.22 -21.06 -9.85
CA LYS A 702 67.86 -20.59 -11.10
C LYS A 702 68.34 -21.71 -12.06
N ASP A 703 68.84 -22.81 -11.51
CA ASP A 703 69.37 -23.95 -12.27
C ASP A 703 68.27 -24.90 -12.81
N ASP A 704 67.02 -24.73 -12.36
CA ASP A 704 65.87 -25.59 -12.65
C ASP A 704 64.88 -24.95 -13.64
N ILE A 705 65.25 -23.81 -14.24
CA ILE A 705 64.39 -22.98 -15.11
C ILE A 705 64.90 -23.04 -16.55
N ASP A 706 64.03 -23.50 -17.45
CA ASP A 706 64.29 -23.62 -18.89
C ASP A 706 64.38 -22.26 -19.63
N SER A 707 64.54 -22.31 -20.95
CA SER A 707 64.61 -21.14 -21.84
C SER A 707 63.29 -20.38 -21.95
N ASP A 708 62.17 -21.09 -21.93
CA ASP A 708 60.87 -20.58 -22.32
C ASP A 708 60.28 -19.74 -21.18
N HIS A 709 60.44 -20.21 -19.94
CA HIS A 709 60.16 -19.43 -18.75
C HIS A 709 61.05 -18.17 -18.66
N ARG A 710 62.33 -18.23 -19.08
CA ARG A 710 63.21 -17.03 -19.12
C ARG A 710 62.72 -15.99 -20.11
N GLN A 711 62.33 -16.41 -21.32
CA GLN A 711 61.75 -15.49 -22.30
C GLN A 711 60.44 -14.85 -21.79
N GLN A 712 59.64 -15.58 -21.00
CA GLN A 712 58.42 -15.04 -20.39
C GLN A 712 58.72 -14.05 -19.25
N LEU A 713 59.81 -14.23 -18.49
CA LEU A 713 60.28 -13.25 -17.50
C LEU A 713 60.69 -11.91 -18.15
N ASP A 714 61.40 -11.96 -19.28
CA ASP A 714 61.76 -10.76 -20.05
C ASP A 714 60.50 -10.02 -20.55
N GLY A 715 59.45 -10.78 -20.92
CA GLY A 715 58.13 -10.26 -21.26
C GLY A 715 57.45 -9.51 -20.10
N ILE A 716 57.44 -10.11 -18.90
CA ILE A 716 56.92 -9.48 -17.68
C ILE A 716 57.69 -8.19 -17.35
N GLN A 717 59.02 -8.18 -17.49
CA GLN A 717 59.81 -6.96 -17.25
C GLN A 717 59.41 -5.82 -18.20
N SER A 718 59.13 -6.12 -19.48
CA SER A 718 58.61 -5.14 -20.44
C SER A 718 57.22 -4.61 -20.04
N GLN A 719 56.34 -5.49 -19.56
CA GLN A 719 55.00 -5.12 -19.08
C GLN A 719 55.04 -4.25 -17.82
N VAL A 720 55.93 -4.53 -16.85
CA VAL A 720 56.16 -3.66 -15.68
C VAL A 720 56.50 -2.23 -16.12
N GLN A 721 57.39 -2.08 -17.09
CA GLN A 721 57.77 -0.76 -17.62
C GLN A 721 56.61 -0.08 -18.34
N ALA A 722 55.80 -0.83 -19.11
CA ALA A 722 54.62 -0.30 -19.79
C ALA A 722 53.52 0.14 -18.81
N ALA A 723 53.29 -0.60 -17.72
CA ALA A 723 52.35 -0.25 -16.66
C ALA A 723 52.79 1.01 -15.90
N TYR A 724 54.08 1.11 -15.56
CA TYR A 724 54.65 2.31 -14.94
C TYR A 724 54.52 3.55 -15.82
N THR A 725 54.82 3.41 -17.12
CA THR A 725 54.69 4.51 -18.10
C THR A 725 53.24 4.99 -18.23
N ALA A 726 52.25 4.11 -18.09
CA ALA A 726 50.84 4.50 -18.12
C ALA A 726 50.41 5.34 -16.89
N VAL A 727 50.97 5.09 -15.70
CA VAL A 727 50.74 5.96 -14.52
C VAL A 727 51.40 7.31 -14.71
N GLN A 728 52.65 7.35 -15.18
CA GLN A 728 53.36 8.61 -15.47
C GLN A 728 52.62 9.45 -16.52
N ALA A 729 52.01 8.82 -17.54
CA ALA A 729 51.15 9.51 -18.48
C ALA A 729 49.89 10.12 -17.81
N SER A 730 49.32 9.48 -16.79
CA SER A 730 48.18 10.05 -16.05
C SER A 730 48.53 11.24 -15.16
N GLU A 731 49.77 11.30 -14.66
CA GLU A 731 50.28 12.43 -13.88
C GLU A 731 50.48 13.68 -14.75
N GLN A 732 50.77 13.49 -16.05
CA GLN A 732 51.00 14.56 -17.03
C GLN A 732 49.75 14.93 -17.85
N ALA A 733 48.72 14.09 -17.85
CA ALA A 733 47.45 14.35 -18.53
C ALA A 733 46.48 15.14 -17.62
N GLU A 734 45.55 15.83 -18.26
CA GLU A 734 44.48 16.63 -17.65
C GLU A 734 43.11 16.06 -18.02
N GLU A 735 42.06 16.46 -17.29
CA GLU A 735 40.65 16.14 -17.55
C GLU A 735 40.38 14.65 -17.93
N ALA A 736 39.67 14.40 -19.03
CA ALA A 736 39.33 13.07 -19.54
C ALA A 736 40.56 12.24 -19.94
N ALA A 737 41.64 12.87 -20.41
CA ALA A 737 42.86 12.16 -20.79
C ALA A 737 43.55 11.53 -19.57
N ARG A 738 43.49 12.19 -18.40
CA ARG A 738 43.92 11.60 -17.12
C ARG A 738 43.09 10.38 -16.74
N ALA A 739 41.76 10.47 -16.86
CA ALA A 739 40.87 9.36 -16.56
C ALA A 739 41.18 8.11 -17.42
N ASP A 740 41.44 8.30 -18.73
CA ASP A 740 41.77 7.21 -19.64
C ASP A 740 43.19 6.66 -19.43
N ALA A 741 44.15 7.51 -19.05
CA ALA A 741 45.48 7.06 -18.65
C ALA A 741 45.44 6.23 -17.35
N LEU A 742 44.65 6.64 -16.35
CA LEU A 742 44.42 5.85 -15.12
C LEU A 742 43.74 4.50 -15.41
N ARG A 743 42.70 4.48 -16.27
CA ARG A 743 42.07 3.22 -16.71
C ARG A 743 43.07 2.31 -17.42
N THR A 744 43.89 2.87 -18.31
CA THR A 744 44.95 2.13 -19.02
C THR A 744 45.98 1.55 -18.05
N ALA A 745 46.40 2.33 -17.04
CA ALA A 745 47.31 1.86 -16.00
C ALA A 745 46.68 0.72 -15.16
N LEU A 746 45.41 0.86 -14.78
CA LEU A 746 44.66 -0.17 -14.05
C LEU A 746 44.62 -1.49 -14.83
N THR A 747 44.20 -1.45 -16.11
CA THR A 747 44.18 -2.63 -16.98
C THR A 747 45.56 -3.28 -17.09
N ARG A 748 46.62 -2.49 -17.28
CA ARG A 748 48.00 -3.02 -17.39
C ARG A 748 48.50 -3.66 -16.10
N TYR A 749 48.20 -3.10 -14.93
CA TYR A 749 48.60 -3.72 -13.66
C TYR A 749 47.81 -4.99 -13.35
N THR A 750 46.51 -5.02 -13.63
CA THR A 750 45.69 -6.25 -13.47
C THR A 750 46.20 -7.36 -14.39
N GLN A 751 46.40 -7.07 -15.68
CA GLN A 751 46.95 -8.03 -16.64
C GLN A 751 48.35 -8.53 -16.22
N LEU A 752 49.23 -7.62 -15.77
CA LEU A 752 50.55 -7.97 -15.26
C LEU A 752 50.48 -8.91 -14.06
N ALA A 753 49.55 -8.69 -13.11
CA ALA A 753 49.36 -9.58 -11.97
C ALA A 753 48.90 -10.98 -12.42
N GLU A 754 47.90 -11.06 -13.30
CA GLU A 754 47.35 -12.32 -13.82
C GLU A 754 48.40 -13.12 -14.61
N GLU A 755 49.13 -12.49 -15.54
CA GLU A 755 50.17 -13.17 -16.33
C GLU A 755 51.34 -13.63 -15.46
N THR A 756 51.70 -12.86 -14.42
CA THR A 756 52.75 -13.21 -13.47
C THR A 756 52.35 -14.37 -12.56
N GLU A 757 51.11 -14.41 -12.07
CA GLU A 757 50.57 -15.54 -11.31
C GLU A 757 50.54 -16.82 -12.15
N GLN A 758 50.10 -16.72 -13.42
CA GLN A 758 50.11 -17.84 -14.37
C GLN A 758 51.52 -18.33 -14.70
N LEU A 759 52.51 -17.42 -14.78
CA LEU A 759 53.92 -17.81 -14.92
C LEU A 759 54.40 -18.53 -13.66
N TYR A 760 54.18 -17.98 -12.47
CA TYR A 760 54.54 -18.60 -11.19
C TYR A 760 53.98 -20.03 -11.09
N SER A 761 52.70 -20.20 -11.39
CA SER A 761 52.02 -21.50 -11.34
C SER A 761 52.65 -22.54 -12.27
N ARG A 762 52.99 -22.15 -13.51
CA ARG A 762 53.68 -23.02 -14.48
C ARG A 762 55.09 -23.37 -14.03
N MET A 763 55.88 -22.39 -13.60
CA MET A 763 57.24 -22.58 -13.08
C MET A 763 57.25 -23.49 -11.84
N HIS A 764 56.30 -23.29 -10.91
CA HIS A 764 56.17 -24.09 -9.71
C HIS A 764 55.78 -25.54 -10.03
N THR A 765 54.89 -25.75 -11.00
CA THR A 765 54.49 -27.09 -11.48
C THR A 765 55.67 -27.81 -12.15
N ALA A 766 56.44 -27.11 -12.99
CA ALA A 766 57.65 -27.65 -13.61
C ALA A 766 58.70 -28.04 -12.55
N PHE A 767 58.92 -27.18 -11.55
CA PHE A 767 59.82 -27.47 -10.43
C PHE A 767 59.36 -28.69 -9.61
N GLN A 768 58.07 -28.80 -9.26
CA GLN A 768 57.54 -29.97 -8.54
C GLN A 768 57.80 -31.27 -9.31
N ARG A 769 57.65 -31.26 -10.63
CA ARG A 769 57.95 -32.41 -11.50
C ARG A 769 59.44 -32.77 -11.49
N ILE A 770 60.33 -31.78 -11.55
CA ILE A 770 61.78 -31.97 -11.47
C ILE A 770 62.19 -32.52 -10.08
N ASP A 771 61.62 -32.01 -8.99
CA ASP A 771 61.92 -32.49 -7.63
C ASP A 771 61.43 -33.92 -7.40
N GLU A 772 60.24 -34.27 -7.90
CA GLU A 772 59.73 -35.65 -7.88
C GLU A 772 60.64 -36.60 -8.66
N MET A 773 61.14 -36.19 -9.84
CA MET A 773 62.13 -36.98 -10.58
C MET A 773 63.48 -37.08 -9.84
N ARG A 774 63.93 -36.05 -9.10
CA ARG A 774 65.13 -36.14 -8.23
C ARG A 774 64.94 -37.18 -7.14
N ARG A 775 63.78 -37.21 -6.49
CA ARG A 775 63.43 -38.21 -5.47
C ARG A 775 63.41 -39.62 -6.06
N GLN A 776 62.88 -39.78 -7.27
CA GLN A 776 62.89 -41.06 -7.99
C GLN A 776 64.31 -41.50 -8.38
N VAL A 777 65.13 -40.60 -8.93
CA VAL A 777 66.56 -40.85 -9.21
C VAL A 777 67.28 -41.32 -7.94
N ALA A 778 67.14 -40.60 -6.82
CA ALA A 778 67.78 -40.95 -5.55
C ALA A 778 67.31 -42.31 -5.01
N THR A 779 66.00 -42.57 -5.07
CA THR A 779 65.40 -43.83 -4.60
C THR A 779 65.87 -45.03 -5.43
N GLU A 780 65.87 -44.91 -6.76
CA GLU A 780 66.34 -45.98 -7.65
C GLU A 780 67.86 -46.16 -7.54
N ALA A 781 68.63 -45.08 -7.36
CA ALA A 781 70.09 -45.16 -7.15
C ALA A 781 70.41 -45.89 -5.84
N GLN A 782 69.66 -45.64 -4.77
CA GLN A 782 69.80 -46.35 -3.50
C GLN A 782 69.46 -47.85 -3.63
N LYS A 783 68.45 -48.21 -4.42
CA LYS A 783 68.15 -49.62 -4.74
C LYS A 783 69.32 -50.25 -5.52
N ALA A 784 69.80 -49.60 -6.58
CA ALA A 784 70.91 -50.10 -7.39
C ALA A 784 72.18 -50.31 -6.56
N GLN A 785 72.54 -49.34 -5.70
CA GLN A 785 73.67 -49.46 -4.79
C GLN A 785 73.50 -50.65 -3.84
N LYS A 786 72.32 -50.83 -3.23
CA LYS A 786 72.07 -51.95 -2.33
C LYS A 786 72.26 -53.31 -3.02
N SER A 787 71.75 -53.47 -4.25
CA SER A 787 71.91 -54.71 -5.01
C SER A 787 73.37 -54.95 -5.43
N ILE A 788 74.15 -53.90 -5.71
CA ILE A 788 75.61 -53.98 -5.89
C ILE A 788 76.27 -54.47 -4.60
N ASP A 789 75.97 -53.87 -3.44
CA ASP A 789 76.53 -54.27 -2.16
C ASP A 789 76.18 -55.72 -1.79
N ASP A 790 74.96 -56.18 -2.10
CA ASP A 790 74.52 -57.57 -1.87
C ASP A 790 75.23 -58.56 -2.80
N ALA A 791 75.46 -58.20 -4.07
CA ALA A 791 76.30 -58.98 -4.99
C ALA A 791 77.77 -59.04 -4.51
N GLU A 792 78.31 -57.92 -4.02
CA GLU A 792 79.68 -57.84 -3.48
C GLU A 792 79.88 -58.70 -2.22
N ARG A 793 78.90 -58.65 -1.29
CA ARG A 793 78.89 -59.53 -0.10
C ARG A 793 78.96 -61.00 -0.51
N LYS A 794 78.17 -61.42 -1.51
CA LYS A 794 78.18 -62.81 -1.99
C LYS A 794 79.44 -63.20 -2.74
N LEU A 795 79.99 -62.32 -3.59
CA LEU A 795 81.29 -62.53 -4.22
C LEU A 795 82.42 -62.72 -3.19
N THR A 796 82.38 -61.94 -2.10
CA THR A 796 83.37 -62.02 -1.02
C THR A 796 83.23 -63.29 -0.19
N PHE A 797 82.00 -63.76 0.04
CA PHE A 797 81.74 -65.01 0.75
C PHE A 797 82.19 -66.26 -0.05
N HIS A 798 81.98 -66.27 -1.37
CA HIS A 798 82.35 -67.37 -2.25
C HIS A 798 83.69 -67.15 -3.00
N ARG A 799 84.60 -66.35 -2.44
CA ARG A 799 85.83 -65.86 -3.11
C ARG A 799 86.85 -66.94 -3.49
N GLY A 800 86.79 -68.13 -2.88
CA GLY A 800 87.58 -69.30 -3.27
C GLY A 800 86.96 -70.14 -4.39
N ALA A 801 85.65 -69.96 -4.64
CA ALA A 801 84.86 -70.72 -5.61
C ALA A 801 84.73 -70.00 -6.96
N ILE A 802 84.48 -68.69 -6.90
CA ILE A 802 84.17 -67.87 -8.07
C ILE A 802 85.47 -67.49 -8.80
N ARG A 803 85.56 -67.83 -10.09
CA ARG A 803 86.72 -67.48 -10.92
C ARG A 803 86.77 -65.96 -11.16
N ASN A 804 87.98 -65.39 -11.19
CA ASN A 804 88.24 -63.98 -11.51
C ASN A 804 87.88 -63.55 -12.96
N SER A 805 87.13 -64.38 -13.68
CA SER A 805 86.61 -64.13 -15.02
C SER A 805 85.17 -64.63 -15.17
N SER A 806 84.43 -64.81 -14.06
CA SER A 806 83.03 -65.24 -14.14
C SER A 806 82.14 -64.14 -14.69
N GLU A 807 81.02 -64.54 -15.31
CA GLU A 807 80.08 -63.58 -15.89
C GLU A 807 79.49 -62.65 -14.82
N GLY A 808 79.25 -63.15 -13.60
CA GLY A 808 78.80 -62.32 -12.49
C GLY A 808 79.77 -61.17 -12.15
N GLN A 809 81.10 -61.40 -12.20
CA GLN A 809 82.07 -60.32 -11.97
C GLN A 809 82.05 -59.26 -13.09
N ARG A 810 81.85 -59.68 -14.34
CA ARG A 810 81.68 -58.76 -15.48
C ARG A 810 80.44 -57.87 -15.29
N LEU A 811 79.30 -58.48 -14.98
CA LEU A 811 78.02 -57.79 -14.79
C LEU A 811 78.05 -56.85 -13.57
N LEU A 812 78.67 -57.26 -12.45
CA LEU A 812 78.84 -56.40 -11.28
C LEU A 812 79.72 -55.17 -11.57
N ASN A 813 80.79 -55.33 -12.35
CA ASN A 813 81.62 -54.20 -12.76
C ASN A 813 80.91 -53.28 -13.76
N GLU A 814 80.08 -53.82 -14.66
CA GLU A 814 79.22 -53.03 -15.56
C GLU A 814 78.17 -52.23 -14.76
N ALA A 815 77.55 -52.85 -13.74
CA ALA A 815 76.61 -52.20 -12.83
C ALA A 815 77.24 -51.04 -12.05
N ARG A 816 78.43 -51.26 -11.45
CA ARG A 816 79.21 -50.23 -10.76
C ARG A 816 79.53 -49.05 -11.67
N ASN A 817 80.02 -49.32 -12.89
CA ASN A 817 80.37 -48.27 -13.84
C ASN A 817 79.14 -47.44 -14.24
N LEU A 818 78.00 -48.08 -14.52
CA LEU A 818 76.75 -47.39 -14.84
C LEU A 818 76.26 -46.50 -13.68
N LEU A 819 76.33 -47.00 -12.44
CA LEU A 819 75.94 -46.20 -11.27
C LEU A 819 76.92 -45.05 -10.99
N GLN A 820 78.23 -45.24 -11.23
CA GLN A 820 79.23 -44.17 -11.12
C GLN A 820 79.08 -43.08 -12.19
N THR A 821 78.50 -43.39 -13.36
CA THR A 821 78.20 -42.37 -14.39
C THR A 821 76.96 -41.52 -14.10
N VAL A 822 76.24 -41.77 -13.00
CA VAL A 822 75.09 -40.96 -12.55
C VAL A 822 75.59 -39.64 -11.95
N GLY A 823 75.77 -38.63 -12.82
CA GLY A 823 76.09 -37.27 -12.42
C GLY A 823 74.86 -36.49 -11.91
N MET A 824 75.05 -35.20 -11.59
CA MET A 824 73.93 -34.28 -11.39
C MET A 824 73.23 -34.01 -12.72
N VAL A 825 72.05 -34.59 -12.90
CA VAL A 825 71.26 -34.43 -14.12
C VAL A 825 70.13 -33.43 -13.91
N ARG A 826 69.87 -32.58 -14.93
CA ARG A 826 69.15 -31.31 -14.78
C ARG A 826 67.98 -31.08 -15.73
N THR A 827 67.81 -31.91 -16.77
CA THR A 827 66.68 -31.84 -17.69
C THR A 827 65.81 -33.10 -17.58
N ASP A 828 64.51 -32.98 -17.84
CA ASP A 828 63.55 -34.09 -17.85
C ASP A 828 64.04 -35.31 -18.63
N GLU A 829 64.47 -35.09 -19.88
CA GLU A 829 64.91 -36.17 -20.76
C GLU A 829 66.14 -36.89 -20.20
N ALA A 830 67.14 -36.13 -19.75
CA ALA A 830 68.34 -36.71 -19.19
C ALA A 830 68.05 -37.39 -17.83
N MET A 831 67.13 -36.87 -17.00
CA MET A 831 66.67 -37.52 -15.78
C MET A 831 66.01 -38.87 -16.07
N GLN A 832 65.14 -38.95 -17.08
CA GLN A 832 64.52 -40.21 -17.49
C GLN A 832 65.55 -41.23 -18.03
N GLN A 833 66.51 -40.77 -18.83
CA GLN A 833 67.65 -41.59 -19.27
C GLN A 833 68.47 -42.08 -18.06
N THR A 834 68.69 -41.24 -17.06
CA THR A 834 69.43 -41.55 -15.82
C THR A 834 68.70 -42.57 -14.96
N ILE A 835 67.39 -42.41 -14.73
CA ILE A 835 66.55 -43.42 -14.05
C ILE A 835 66.63 -44.76 -14.79
N THR A 836 66.65 -44.74 -16.13
CA THR A 836 66.76 -45.95 -16.96
C THR A 836 68.14 -46.62 -16.81
N GLN A 837 69.22 -45.85 -16.80
CA GLN A 837 70.58 -46.35 -16.57
C GLN A 837 70.76 -46.93 -15.16
N ILE A 838 70.22 -46.26 -14.14
CA ILE A 838 70.20 -46.73 -12.75
C ILE A 838 69.44 -48.05 -12.63
N LYS A 839 68.25 -48.16 -13.22
CA LYS A 839 67.46 -49.40 -13.23
C LYS A 839 68.20 -50.54 -13.93
N ARG A 840 68.93 -50.24 -15.02
CA ARG A 840 69.81 -51.23 -15.66
C ARG A 840 70.98 -51.65 -14.75
N ALA A 841 71.61 -50.72 -14.04
CA ALA A 841 72.65 -51.03 -13.05
C ALA A 841 72.13 -51.94 -11.93
N HIS A 842 70.93 -51.66 -11.40
CA HIS A 842 70.24 -52.52 -10.43
C HIS A 842 70.06 -53.95 -10.97
N THR A 843 69.50 -54.11 -12.17
CA THR A 843 69.27 -55.45 -12.76
C THR A 843 70.57 -56.21 -13.00
N LEU A 844 71.61 -55.55 -13.52
CA LEU A 844 72.93 -56.17 -13.72
C LEU A 844 73.57 -56.66 -12.41
N ALA A 845 73.36 -55.91 -11.31
CA ALA A 845 73.84 -56.30 -9.99
C ALA A 845 73.03 -57.47 -9.38
N ASP A 846 71.71 -57.46 -9.52
CA ASP A 846 70.81 -58.55 -9.10
C ASP A 846 71.10 -59.86 -9.87
N ASP A 847 71.37 -59.76 -11.18
CA ASP A 847 71.82 -60.90 -12.00
C ASP A 847 73.20 -61.41 -11.58
N ALA A 848 74.15 -60.51 -11.29
CA ALA A 848 75.45 -60.89 -10.73
C ALA A 848 75.32 -61.61 -9.39
N HIS A 849 74.45 -61.12 -8.49
CA HIS A 849 74.15 -61.76 -7.20
C HIS A 849 73.63 -63.18 -7.39
N ARG A 850 72.64 -63.37 -8.29
CA ARG A 850 72.07 -64.69 -8.61
C ARG A 850 73.08 -65.66 -9.24
N ILE A 851 74.03 -65.16 -10.04
CA ILE A 851 75.12 -65.97 -10.60
C ILE A 851 76.08 -66.40 -9.50
N PHE A 852 76.54 -65.48 -8.64
CA PHE A 852 77.43 -65.81 -7.52
C PHE A 852 76.80 -66.76 -6.50
N GLU A 853 75.48 -66.66 -6.29
CA GLU A 853 74.76 -67.59 -5.44
C GLU A 853 74.72 -69.01 -6.05
N ARG A 854 74.57 -69.13 -7.37
CA ARG A 854 74.59 -70.41 -8.08
C ARG A 854 76.00 -71.04 -8.08
N GLU A 855 77.01 -70.28 -8.53
CA GLU A 855 78.43 -70.70 -8.53
C GLU A 855 78.89 -71.06 -7.10
N GLY A 856 78.40 -70.34 -6.09
CA GLY A 856 78.68 -70.60 -4.68
C GLY A 856 78.06 -71.89 -4.15
N ARG A 857 76.85 -72.26 -4.59
CA ARG A 857 76.22 -73.55 -4.22
C ARG A 857 76.92 -74.72 -4.90
N GLU A 858 77.18 -74.63 -6.20
CA GLU A 858 77.86 -75.68 -6.99
C GLU A 858 79.25 -76.04 -6.42
N TYR A 859 79.97 -75.08 -5.84
CA TYR A 859 81.25 -75.33 -5.17
C TYR A 859 81.10 -75.90 -3.74
N THR A 860 80.01 -75.56 -3.04
CA THR A 860 79.75 -76.09 -1.69
C THR A 860 79.32 -77.56 -1.76
N GLU A 861 78.55 -77.94 -2.79
CA GLU A 861 78.17 -79.33 -3.07
C GLU A 861 79.35 -80.20 -3.53
N GLN A 862 80.47 -79.61 -3.98
CA GLN A 862 81.72 -80.34 -4.26
C GLN A 862 82.66 -80.52 -3.05
N GLN A 863 82.34 -79.94 -1.88
CA GLN A 863 83.16 -80.05 -0.66
C GLN A 863 82.45 -80.73 0.52
N GLN A 864 81.20 -81.18 0.36
CA GLN A 864 80.45 -81.92 1.37
C GLN A 864 80.15 -83.37 0.95
N ASP A 865 81.21 -84.17 0.80
CA ASP A 865 81.06 -85.64 0.70
C ASP A 865 82.11 -86.41 1.53
N ASP A 866 82.83 -85.72 2.42
CA ASP A 866 83.75 -86.39 3.36
C ASP A 866 83.58 -85.87 4.80
N SER A 867 83.01 -86.75 5.61
CA SER A 867 83.22 -86.93 7.06
C SER A 867 82.61 -85.94 8.06
N PHE A 868 81.58 -86.46 8.76
CA PHE A 868 81.27 -86.33 10.19
C PHE A 868 81.16 -84.91 10.84
N GLY A 869 80.16 -84.62 11.68
CA GLY A 869 79.16 -85.50 12.28
C GLY A 869 79.07 -85.26 13.80
N ASP A 870 77.83 -85.22 14.30
CA ASP A 870 77.43 -85.18 15.72
C ASP A 870 77.71 -83.87 16.50
N PHE A 871 76.64 -83.25 17.02
CA PHE A 871 76.47 -82.95 18.46
C PHE A 871 75.12 -82.26 18.74
N LEU A 872 74.18 -82.99 19.36
CA LEU A 872 72.90 -82.47 19.86
C LEU A 872 72.94 -82.26 21.38
N THR A 873 73.18 -81.03 21.85
CA THR A 873 72.84 -80.43 23.18
C THR A 873 73.54 -79.07 23.29
N GLY A 874 73.14 -78.07 24.09
CA GLY A 874 71.96 -77.90 24.95
C GLY A 874 72.14 -76.72 25.92
N VAL A 875 71.29 -75.68 25.79
CA VAL A 875 70.81 -74.75 26.85
C VAL A 875 71.84 -74.04 27.78
N LEU A 876 72.01 -72.70 27.66
CA LEU A 876 71.84 -71.67 28.73
C LEU A 876 72.46 -70.28 28.42
N VAL A 877 71.70 -69.21 28.77
CA VAL A 877 72.13 -67.89 29.31
C VAL A 877 72.89 -66.86 28.44
N GLY A 878 72.39 -65.62 28.49
CA GLY A 878 73.09 -64.37 28.10
C GLY A 878 72.70 -63.86 26.70
N SER A 879 72.19 -62.64 26.49
CA SER A 879 72.09 -61.46 27.38
C SER A 879 70.75 -60.73 27.24
N SER A 880 70.13 -60.39 28.37
CA SER A 880 69.06 -59.39 28.48
C SER A 880 69.64 -57.97 28.52
N LEU A 881 69.16 -57.11 27.61
CA LEU A 881 69.17 -55.64 27.65
C LEU A 881 67.86 -55.27 26.92
N ASP A 882 66.78 -54.81 27.55
CA ASP A 882 66.69 -53.70 28.52
C ASP A 882 67.39 -52.44 27.98
N ASN A 883 66.63 -51.70 27.17
CA ASN A 883 66.50 -50.24 27.17
C ASN A 883 65.38 -49.87 26.17
N ASP A 884 64.50 -48.90 26.41
CA ASP A 884 64.25 -48.23 27.68
C ASP A 884 62.88 -47.53 27.65
N HIS A 885 62.37 -47.20 28.85
CA HIS A 885 61.85 -45.88 29.20
C HIS A 885 61.22 -45.01 28.07
N HIS A 886 60.02 -44.44 28.17
CA HIS A 886 59.28 -43.98 29.34
C HIS A 886 58.12 -43.04 28.90
N ARG A 887 57.35 -42.53 29.87
CA ARG A 887 56.81 -41.15 30.02
C ARG A 887 56.37 -40.38 28.74
N GLY A 888 55.23 -39.69 28.71
CA GLY A 888 54.34 -39.28 29.79
C GLY A 888 52.94 -38.96 29.22
N GLN A 889 51.88 -39.09 30.00
CA GLN A 889 51.50 -38.08 30.98
C GLN A 889 51.41 -36.68 30.35
N ARG A 890 50.20 -36.21 30.05
CA ARG A 890 49.27 -35.60 31.02
C ARG A 890 49.77 -34.23 31.53
N ARG A 891 48.96 -33.22 31.22
CA ARG A 891 48.45 -32.21 32.16
C ARG A 891 49.48 -31.32 32.88
N SER A 892 49.63 -30.11 32.34
CA SER A 892 49.36 -28.88 33.09
C SER A 892 48.21 -28.18 32.33
N ARG A 893 47.05 -27.83 32.91
CA ARG A 893 46.83 -26.81 33.96
C ARG A 893 47.59 -25.52 33.60
N SER A 894 46.91 -24.49 33.09
CA SER A 894 46.12 -23.52 33.89
C SER A 894 47.01 -22.73 34.86
N PRO A 895 46.87 -21.38 34.95
CA PRO A 895 45.58 -20.68 34.90
C PRO A 895 45.53 -19.37 34.08
N SER A 896 44.32 -18.77 33.99
CA SER A 896 43.96 -17.31 34.04
C SER A 896 44.96 -16.24 33.52
N SER A 897 44.59 -15.08 32.95
CA SER A 897 43.42 -14.17 33.10
C SER A 897 43.60 -13.01 32.07
N TRP A 898 42.66 -12.22 31.56
CA TRP A 898 41.18 -12.08 31.60
C TRP A 898 40.68 -11.95 30.12
N GLY A 899 39.43 -11.64 29.73
CA GLY A 899 38.14 -11.46 30.40
C GLY A 899 37.05 -11.08 29.38
N SER A 900 35.77 -11.08 29.79
CA SER A 900 34.55 -10.46 29.17
C SER A 900 34.31 -10.56 27.64
N GLY A 901 33.14 -10.94 27.13
CA GLY A 901 31.89 -11.36 27.78
C GLY A 901 30.68 -11.32 26.81
N SER A 902 29.60 -12.02 27.20
CA SER A 902 28.16 -11.80 26.88
C SER A 902 27.59 -11.75 25.44
N SER A 903 26.34 -12.24 25.34
CA SER A 903 25.29 -12.04 24.31
C SER A 903 25.57 -12.53 22.87
N SER A 904 24.74 -13.33 22.19
CA SER A 904 23.27 -13.59 22.19
C SER A 904 22.43 -12.58 21.41
N TRP A 905 21.62 -13.11 20.48
CA TRP A 905 20.71 -12.43 19.54
C TRP A 905 21.44 -11.57 18.48
N GLY A 906 20.99 -11.45 17.23
CA GLY A 906 19.68 -11.76 16.65
C GLY A 906 19.01 -10.45 16.24
N GLY A 907 18.92 -10.17 14.94
CA GLY A 907 18.36 -8.90 14.46
C GLY A 907 18.54 -8.68 12.96
N SER A 908 17.42 -8.63 12.25
CA SER A 908 17.32 -8.08 10.90
C SER A 908 17.38 -6.55 10.98
N SER A 909 18.01 -5.89 10.00
CA SER A 909 17.30 -5.01 9.03
C SER A 909 18.12 -3.84 8.48
N ASN A 910 17.73 -3.47 7.26
CA ASN A 910 17.39 -2.12 6.81
C ASN A 910 18.36 -1.23 6.01
N ARG A 911 17.71 -0.49 5.09
CA ARG A 911 18.08 0.74 4.35
C ARG A 911 19.11 0.57 3.21
N ARG A 912 18.67 0.66 1.94
CA ARG A 912 18.18 1.82 1.14
C ARG A 912 19.35 2.44 0.36
N SER A 913 19.23 2.95 -0.87
CA SER A 913 18.28 2.70 -1.97
C SER A 913 18.81 3.45 -3.20
N SER A 914 19.10 2.76 -4.30
CA SER A 914 19.58 3.38 -5.55
C SER A 914 18.42 3.64 -6.51
N GLY A 915 18.13 4.90 -6.84
CA GLY A 915 17.13 5.26 -7.85
C GLY A 915 17.74 6.05 -9.00
N ARG A 916 17.79 5.47 -10.21
CA ARG A 916 17.73 6.23 -11.48
C ARG A 916 17.57 5.36 -12.74
N SER A 917 16.36 5.39 -13.30
CA SER A 917 16.02 5.30 -14.73
C SER A 917 14.49 5.46 -14.83
N GLY A 918 13.88 6.06 -15.84
CA GLY A 918 14.37 6.86 -16.97
C GLY A 918 13.17 7.18 -17.88
N GLY A 919 13.02 8.42 -18.36
CA GLY A 919 12.03 8.73 -19.41
C GLY A 919 12.37 7.97 -20.71
N SER A 920 11.49 7.86 -21.70
CA SER A 920 10.37 8.72 -22.14
C SER A 920 9.56 7.99 -23.22
N TRP A 921 8.35 8.42 -23.59
CA TRP A 921 8.00 8.74 -24.99
C TRP A 921 6.58 9.31 -25.21
N SER A 922 6.54 10.44 -25.93
CA SER A 922 5.53 10.91 -26.89
C SER A 922 4.02 10.92 -26.57
N SER A 923 3.51 12.13 -26.31
CA SER A 923 2.45 12.80 -27.08
C SER A 923 1.49 11.98 -27.98
N ASN A 924 0.18 12.08 -27.72
CA ASN A 924 -0.80 12.48 -28.75
C ASN A 924 -2.18 12.85 -28.14
N SER A 925 -2.75 14.00 -28.54
CA SER A 925 -4.12 14.10 -29.12
C SER A 925 -4.75 15.48 -28.90
N SER A 926 -5.13 16.11 -30.01
CA SER A 926 -5.93 17.34 -30.06
C SER A 926 -7.29 17.08 -30.70
N ARG A 927 -8.39 17.49 -30.06
CA ARG A 927 -9.79 17.64 -30.55
C ARG A 927 -10.70 17.85 -29.32
N ARG A 928 -11.77 18.65 -29.29
CA ARG A 928 -12.50 19.41 -30.34
C ARG A 928 -13.48 20.42 -29.65
N SER A 929 -13.88 21.50 -30.36
CA SER A 929 -15.19 22.24 -30.30
C SER A 929 -16.06 22.25 -29.02
N GLY A 930 -16.65 23.35 -28.56
CA GLY A 930 -16.82 24.71 -29.11
C GLY A 930 -18.23 25.27 -28.80
N GLY A 931 -18.42 26.60 -28.76
CA GLY A 931 -19.72 27.23 -28.45
C GLY A 931 -19.80 28.72 -28.80
N ARG A 932 -20.96 29.17 -29.29
CA ARG A 932 -21.35 30.60 -29.49
C ARG A 932 -22.03 31.10 -28.18
N SER A 933 -22.34 32.37 -27.91
CA SER A 933 -22.82 33.45 -28.81
C SER A 933 -22.93 34.82 -28.11
N GLY A 934 -22.70 35.91 -28.85
CA GLY A 934 -23.39 37.22 -28.74
C GLY A 934 -23.11 38.07 -27.48
N GLY A 935 -23.13 39.41 -27.52
CA GLY A 935 -23.28 40.35 -28.64
C GLY A 935 -23.95 41.64 -28.17
N SER A 936 -23.26 42.79 -28.20
CA SER A 936 -23.81 44.09 -27.77
C SER A 936 -23.25 45.28 -28.56
N SER A 937 -23.82 46.46 -28.32
CA SER A 937 -23.99 47.53 -29.33
C SER A 937 -23.19 48.82 -29.02
N ARG A 938 -23.10 49.70 -30.02
CA ARG A 938 -22.52 51.05 -29.91
C ARG A 938 -23.52 52.08 -29.36
N SER A 939 -23.09 52.91 -28.40
CA SER A 939 -23.48 54.34 -28.25
C SER A 939 -22.75 54.93 -27.03
N SER A 940 -21.69 55.73 -27.17
CA SER A 940 -21.67 57.18 -27.43
C SER A 940 -21.52 58.10 -26.19
N SER A 941 -20.27 58.42 -25.87
CA SER A 941 -19.78 59.76 -25.47
C SER A 941 -20.53 60.60 -24.43
N ARG A 942 -19.86 60.88 -23.30
CA ARG A 942 -19.79 62.22 -22.70
C ARG A 942 -18.33 62.62 -22.38
N ARG A 943 -18.10 63.92 -22.22
CA ARG A 943 -16.79 64.58 -22.24
C ARG A 943 -16.45 65.16 -20.87
N SER A 944 -15.36 64.68 -20.28
CA SER A 944 -14.52 65.34 -19.26
C SER A 944 -13.20 64.56 -19.23
N GLY A 945 -12.02 65.08 -18.88
CA GLY A 945 -11.67 66.43 -18.44
C GLY A 945 -10.14 66.69 -18.40
N GLY A 946 -9.31 65.67 -18.63
CA GLY A 946 -7.89 65.81 -18.96
C GLY A 946 -6.90 65.87 -17.79
N ARG A 947 -6.35 64.71 -17.43
CA ARG A 947 -4.94 64.55 -17.04
C ARG A 947 -4.41 63.25 -17.63
N SER A 948 -3.21 63.30 -18.20
CA SER A 948 -2.45 62.16 -18.72
C SER A 948 -1.12 62.08 -17.97
N GLY A 949 -0.60 60.90 -17.62
CA GLY A 949 -1.16 59.57 -17.84
C GLY A 949 -0.33 58.50 -17.13
N GLY A 950 -0.96 57.34 -16.99
CA GLY A 950 -0.62 56.22 -16.11
C GLY A 950 -1.96 55.49 -15.91
N GLY A 951 -2.00 54.17 -16.07
CA GLY A 951 -3.24 53.43 -16.39
C GLY A 951 -4.14 53.08 -15.21
N TRP A 952 -4.65 54.09 -14.49
CA TRP A 952 -5.64 53.95 -13.41
C TRP A 952 -6.90 53.21 -13.85
#